data_AF-A0AB34FG47-F1
#
_entry.id   AF-A0AB34FG47-F1
#
_cell.length_a   1.000
_cell.length_b   1.000
_cell.length_c   1.000
_cell.angle_alpha   90.00
_cell.angle_beta   90.00
_cell.angle_gamma   90.00
#
_symmetry.space_group_name_H-M   'P 1'
#
loop_
_entity.id
_entity.type
_entity.pdbx_description
1 polymer ?
#
loop_
_entity_poly.entity_id
_entity_poly.type
_entity_poly.pdbx_seq_one_letter_code
_entity_poly.pdbx_strand_id
1 'polypeptide(L)'
;MAIPAQRSANAAHVNMMTDTVIANLPADGLRVVMRAVLASHPEITGAFETETRRYLGHEASSLATNIQNFDMAGLKKTQRLIRCMLGSGIPFEGIDWLEKVTGRAAHLAIDNPGIDVDAVSGFLASVDGDVVQAMTAVQKALFVQSGTRPMSSRERRAVESLFEVLKSCQDLFHNIGVEYPYGRGLMATASILGVLPSVHLDDARKPAVEQALPPSKAGESFTLNGRQVPRIFSGLWQMSSPAWGSAPTSKIVEHFSSHAHNGFTAFDMADHYGDAEIIFGQFRSQYPFRENIFTATKYCVFHPYENPQYIDAIRYLLNDERVHAVGLCNFDTAHLQTVLDSGLRIHTNQVQFSLIDSRPTEKMSQVCEDQDVKLITYGTLCGGFLADKWLNKPEPDIYDESVTPSQRKVTSANIEAINELLGVLKAIGTKHGVKISNVATRWVLDFPYVGAVIVGARMGVSEHTTENMASFGWHLDQEDRQAIDEVLSRIELTFGIPAYSIDMQSSPPMSGANTIATATVLLETGVVPMIEPTTHMKLDGPAGLVRIDAECSGGKCTSVRFHNVPAFVFDLDLDVSVLGSGTIKVDIAWGGMIYVLVDASSVGLEIKSENGARLVHVGEQIKRAVQEQTNSIHPENPGIRGVTILEFTEPMTVDGQSKAAVNTVVVSPGRLHRVSSKWYYTQMTRFRRASEWETFGSYVEQRIVQPYYLNTRYWSSHHMHGYMMETMT
;
A
#
# COMPACT_ATOMS: atom_id res chain seq x y z
N MET A 1 -15.70 37.38 -8.98
CA MET A 1 -15.53 37.07 -7.54
C MET A 1 -14.22 37.67 -7.08
N ALA A 2 -14.22 38.32 -5.92
CA ALA A 2 -13.06 39.04 -5.38
C ALA A 2 -11.86 38.11 -5.17
N ILE A 3 -10.67 38.61 -5.52
CA ILE A 3 -9.37 37.99 -5.25
C ILE A 3 -9.24 37.85 -3.73
N PRO A 4 -9.04 36.65 -3.16
CA PRO A 4 -8.82 36.51 -1.72
C PRO A 4 -7.52 37.25 -1.38
N ALA A 5 -7.58 38.14 -0.40
CA ALA A 5 -6.44 38.86 0.13
C ALA A 5 -5.30 37.88 0.48
N GLN A 6 -4.09 38.19 0.02
CA GLN A 6 -2.85 37.54 0.45
C GLN A 6 -2.83 37.51 1.99
N ARG A 7 -3.04 36.33 2.58
CA ARG A 7 -2.59 36.10 3.96
C ARG A 7 -1.08 36.22 3.93
N SER A 8 -0.56 37.24 4.62
CA SER A 8 0.87 37.31 4.95
C SER A 8 1.27 35.97 5.55
N ALA A 9 2.25 35.30 4.95
CA ALA A 9 2.86 34.14 5.57
C ALA A 9 3.42 34.62 6.92
N ASN A 10 2.75 34.28 8.02
CA ASN A 10 3.42 34.25 9.30
C ASN A 10 4.56 33.25 9.11
N ALA A 11 5.81 33.74 9.09
CA ALA A 11 6.97 32.89 9.09
C ALA A 11 6.88 32.01 10.34
N ALA A 12 6.29 30.82 10.19
CA ALA A 12 6.31 29.79 11.20
C ALA A 12 7.79 29.51 11.46
N HIS A 13 8.17 29.43 12.74
CA HIS A 13 9.53 29.13 13.15
C HIS A 13 10.00 27.88 12.41
N VAL A 14 10.92 28.05 11.45
CA VAL A 14 11.50 26.90 10.75
C VAL A 14 12.20 26.09 11.83
N ASN A 15 11.76 24.84 12.01
CA ASN A 15 12.45 23.94 12.92
C ASN A 15 13.82 23.65 12.31
N MET A 16 14.87 24.28 12.85
CA MET A 16 16.24 24.16 12.37
C MET A 16 16.71 22.70 12.34
N MET A 17 16.17 21.83 13.21
CA MET A 17 16.47 20.40 13.19
C MET A 17 15.81 19.71 11.98
N THR A 18 14.60 20.10 11.59
CA THR A 18 13.95 19.58 10.37
C THR A 18 14.68 20.03 9.11
N ASP A 19 15.13 21.30 9.07
CA ASP A 19 15.95 21.80 7.96
C ASP A 19 17.29 21.07 7.87
N THR A 20 17.91 20.77 9.02
CA THR A 20 19.13 19.94 9.07
C THR A 20 18.91 18.56 8.45
N VAL A 21 17.75 17.93 8.70
CA VAL A 21 17.40 16.65 8.06
C VAL A 21 17.26 16.81 6.54
N ILE A 22 16.53 17.83 6.06
CA ILE A 22 16.35 18.08 4.62
C ILE A 22 17.69 18.36 3.93
N ALA A 23 18.55 19.15 4.56
CA ALA A 23 19.83 19.59 3.99
C ALA A 23 20.88 18.47 3.91
N ASN A 24 20.80 17.45 4.79
CA ASN A 24 21.81 16.41 4.88
C ASN A 24 21.33 15.03 4.40
N LEU A 25 20.01 14.81 4.24
CA LEU A 25 19.51 13.58 3.65
C LEU A 25 19.94 13.50 2.17
N PRO A 26 20.46 12.34 1.71
CA PRO A 26 20.60 12.05 0.30
C PRO A 26 19.26 12.23 -0.42
N ALA A 27 19.29 12.64 -1.69
CA ALA A 27 18.08 12.89 -2.47
C ALA A 27 17.12 11.70 -2.48
N ASP A 28 17.64 10.48 -2.50
CA ASP A 28 16.87 9.23 -2.55
C ASP A 28 16.16 9.00 -1.20
N GLY A 29 16.86 9.23 -0.10
CA GLY A 29 16.30 9.22 1.26
C GLY A 29 15.16 10.23 1.40
N LEU A 30 15.35 11.46 0.90
CA LEU A 30 14.31 12.49 0.92
C LEU A 30 13.07 12.07 0.11
N ARG A 31 13.25 11.45 -1.08
CA ARG A 31 12.12 10.95 -1.90
C ARG A 31 11.32 9.89 -1.17
N VAL A 32 11.95 9.00 -0.43
CA VAL A 32 11.26 7.91 0.27
C VAL A 32 10.55 8.41 1.50
N VAL A 33 11.20 9.28 2.30
CA VAL A 33 10.53 9.95 3.43
C VAL A 33 9.31 10.72 2.93
N MET A 34 9.42 11.47 1.83
CA MET A 34 8.28 12.19 1.24
C MET A 34 7.17 11.23 0.79
N ARG A 35 7.50 10.10 0.14
CA ARG A 35 6.49 9.10 -0.26
C ARG A 35 5.81 8.47 0.95
N ALA A 36 6.54 8.17 2.01
CA ALA A 36 5.98 7.62 3.25
C ALA A 36 5.05 8.63 3.92
N VAL A 37 5.45 9.91 4.02
CA VAL A 37 4.61 10.99 4.52
C VAL A 37 3.33 11.12 3.70
N LEU A 38 3.40 11.14 2.37
CA LEU A 38 2.23 11.23 1.51
C LEU A 38 1.31 10.00 1.60
N ALA A 39 1.86 8.82 1.86
CA ALA A 39 1.08 7.59 2.03
C ALA A 39 0.37 7.54 3.39
N SER A 40 1.05 7.95 4.46
CA SER A 40 0.50 7.95 5.83
C SER A 40 -0.38 9.17 6.11
N HIS A 41 -0.16 10.27 5.38
CA HIS A 41 -0.85 11.55 5.55
C HIS A 41 -1.33 12.10 4.19
N PRO A 42 -2.35 11.48 3.56
CA PRO A 42 -2.84 11.88 2.24
C PRO A 42 -3.27 13.35 2.15
N GLU A 43 -3.68 13.96 3.27
CA GLU A 43 -4.07 15.37 3.38
C GLU A 43 -2.93 16.35 3.03
N ILE A 44 -1.67 15.92 3.13
CA ILE A 44 -0.50 16.74 2.80
C ILE A 44 -0.31 16.86 1.27
N THR A 45 -0.87 15.94 0.48
CA THR A 45 -0.68 15.88 -0.98
C THR A 45 -0.96 17.22 -1.66
N GLY A 46 -2.08 17.89 -1.32
CA GLY A 46 -2.43 19.18 -1.91
C GLY A 46 -1.44 20.30 -1.57
N ALA A 47 -0.84 20.28 -0.38
CA ALA A 47 0.20 21.22 0.02
C ALA A 47 1.52 20.95 -0.73
N PHE A 48 1.94 19.69 -0.80
CA PHE A 48 3.12 19.27 -1.56
C PHE A 48 3.02 19.68 -3.04
N GLU A 49 1.90 19.41 -3.69
CA GLU A 49 1.65 19.83 -5.07
C GLU A 49 1.70 21.37 -5.20
N THR A 50 1.15 22.10 -4.23
CA THR A 50 1.15 23.57 -4.24
C THR A 50 2.56 24.16 -4.15
N GLU A 51 3.38 23.68 -3.22
CA GLU A 51 4.78 24.14 -3.13
C GLU A 51 5.60 23.71 -4.35
N THR A 52 5.35 22.50 -4.88
CA THR A 52 5.98 22.04 -6.12
C THR A 52 5.64 22.97 -7.28
N ARG A 53 4.37 23.39 -7.44
CA ARG A 53 3.99 24.39 -8.47
C ARG A 53 4.74 25.71 -8.30
N ARG A 54 4.93 26.20 -7.07
CA ARG A 54 5.70 27.44 -6.82
C ARG A 54 7.17 27.30 -7.20
N TYR A 55 7.80 26.19 -6.80
CA TYR A 55 9.17 25.87 -7.18
C TYR A 55 9.34 25.79 -8.70
N LEU A 56 8.43 25.10 -9.39
CA LEU A 56 8.45 24.97 -10.85
C LEU A 56 8.31 26.32 -11.55
N GLY A 57 7.51 27.25 -11.02
CA GLY A 57 7.42 28.61 -11.58
C GLY A 57 8.75 29.37 -11.55
N HIS A 58 9.56 29.16 -10.52
CA HIS A 58 10.90 29.75 -10.42
C HIS A 58 11.89 29.08 -11.39
N GLU A 59 11.94 27.74 -11.43
CA GLU A 59 12.81 27.00 -12.35
C GLU A 59 12.46 27.20 -13.83
N ALA A 60 11.17 27.25 -14.17
CA ALA A 60 10.75 27.51 -15.55
C ALA A 60 11.19 28.90 -16.03
N SER A 61 11.27 29.88 -15.11
CA SER A 61 11.78 31.22 -15.41
C SER A 61 13.30 31.21 -15.65
N SER A 62 14.07 30.34 -14.97
CA SER A 62 15.52 30.19 -15.19
C SER A 62 15.85 29.41 -16.46
N LEU A 63 14.95 28.51 -16.90
CA LEU A 63 15.02 27.77 -18.15
C LEU A 63 14.57 28.54 -19.38
N ALA A 64 14.08 29.77 -19.24
CA ALA A 64 13.70 30.65 -20.35
C ALA A 64 14.85 31.02 -21.32
N THR A 65 16.01 30.38 -21.19
CA THR A 65 17.06 30.31 -22.21
C THR A 65 16.58 29.57 -23.46
N ASN A 66 17.25 29.81 -24.60
CA ASN A 66 16.83 29.31 -25.90
C ASN A 66 16.97 27.77 -25.98
N ILE A 67 15.86 27.05 -25.81
CA ILE A 67 15.79 25.57 -25.88
C ILE A 67 16.35 25.00 -27.19
N GLN A 68 16.40 25.82 -28.27
CA GLN A 68 17.03 25.45 -29.54
C GLN A 68 18.52 25.10 -29.39
N ASN A 69 19.17 25.61 -28.34
CA ASN A 69 20.58 25.34 -28.05
C ASN A 69 20.79 24.13 -27.14
N PHE A 70 19.72 23.47 -26.67
CA PHE A 70 19.86 22.34 -25.75
C PHE A 70 20.37 21.11 -26.48
N ASP A 71 21.26 20.40 -25.80
CA ASP A 71 21.70 19.05 -26.11
C ASP A 71 20.78 18.02 -25.41
N MET A 72 21.12 16.73 -25.54
CA MET A 72 20.36 15.65 -24.92
C MET A 72 20.27 15.76 -23.38
N ALA A 73 21.29 16.31 -22.71
CA ALA A 73 21.26 16.49 -21.26
C ALA A 73 20.29 17.60 -20.85
N GLY A 74 20.28 18.72 -21.57
CA GLY A 74 19.33 19.82 -21.40
C GLY A 74 17.88 19.38 -21.62
N LEU A 75 17.63 18.57 -22.66
CA LEU A 75 16.30 18.02 -22.94
C LEU A 75 15.84 17.05 -21.84
N LYS A 76 16.70 16.13 -21.38
CA LYS A 76 16.38 15.23 -20.25
C LYS A 76 16.08 16.00 -18.96
N LYS A 77 16.78 17.11 -18.70
CA LYS A 77 16.49 17.97 -17.54
C LYS A 77 15.10 18.61 -17.67
N THR A 78 14.77 19.12 -18.85
CA THR A 78 13.47 19.75 -19.15
C THR A 78 12.33 18.73 -19.04
N GLN A 79 12.53 17.51 -19.55
CA GLN A 79 11.58 16.40 -19.44
C GLN A 79 11.19 16.09 -17.99
N ARG A 80 12.15 16.08 -17.05
CA ARG A 80 11.85 15.88 -15.63
C ARG A 80 10.95 16.98 -15.06
N LEU A 81 11.15 18.22 -15.47
CA LEU A 81 10.32 19.34 -15.02
C LEU A 81 8.92 19.29 -15.61
N ILE A 82 8.79 18.90 -16.88
CA ILE A 82 7.50 18.64 -17.52
C ILE A 82 6.74 17.58 -16.70
N ARG A 83 7.38 16.45 -16.36
CA ARG A 83 6.76 15.41 -15.53
C ARG A 83 6.31 15.93 -14.16
N CYS A 84 7.09 16.81 -13.53
CA CYS A 84 6.66 17.47 -12.29
C CYS A 84 5.45 18.40 -12.51
N MET A 85 5.38 19.14 -13.62
CA MET A 85 4.23 19.97 -13.98
C MET A 85 2.96 19.11 -14.18
N LEU A 86 3.07 18.02 -14.94
CA LEU A 86 1.99 17.07 -15.15
C LEU A 86 1.50 16.46 -13.83
N GLY A 87 2.43 16.03 -12.97
CA GLY A 87 2.13 15.45 -11.66
C GLY A 87 1.57 16.45 -10.64
N SER A 88 1.83 17.76 -10.82
CA SER A 88 1.37 18.82 -9.91
C SER A 88 0.11 19.53 -10.41
N GLY A 89 -0.63 18.95 -11.36
CA GLY A 89 -1.92 19.47 -11.80
C GLY A 89 -1.86 20.76 -12.64
N ILE A 90 -0.72 21.06 -13.28
CA ILE A 90 -0.56 22.19 -14.23
C ILE A 90 -0.13 21.67 -15.61
N PRO A 91 -0.99 20.86 -16.28
CA PRO A 91 -0.59 20.14 -17.49
C PRO A 91 -0.35 21.07 -18.68
N PHE A 92 -1.05 22.20 -18.77
CA PHE A 92 -0.94 23.11 -19.91
C PHE A 92 0.40 23.86 -19.94
N GLU A 93 0.93 24.24 -18.78
CA GLU A 93 2.28 24.77 -18.63
C GLU A 93 3.32 23.72 -19.04
N GLY A 94 3.09 22.45 -18.70
CA GLY A 94 3.92 21.33 -19.15
C GLY A 94 3.90 21.15 -20.66
N ILE A 95 2.74 21.29 -21.29
CA ILE A 95 2.55 21.17 -22.75
C ILE A 95 3.34 22.23 -23.52
N ASP A 96 3.34 23.49 -23.06
CA ASP A 96 4.12 24.58 -23.68
C ASP A 96 5.64 24.26 -23.74
N TRP A 97 6.16 23.51 -22.76
CA TRP A 97 7.54 23.03 -22.77
C TRP A 97 7.71 21.75 -23.56
N LEU A 98 6.73 20.86 -23.51
CA LEU A 98 6.76 19.58 -24.20
C LEU A 98 6.77 19.77 -25.72
N GLU A 99 6.00 20.73 -26.24
CA GLU A 99 6.06 21.17 -27.65
C GLU A 99 7.52 21.43 -28.08
N LYS A 100 8.22 22.25 -27.30
CA LYS A 100 9.60 22.65 -27.61
C LYS A 100 10.57 21.48 -27.52
N VAL A 101 10.41 20.61 -26.51
CA VAL A 101 11.24 19.40 -26.34
C VAL A 101 11.04 18.43 -27.50
N THR A 102 9.80 18.21 -27.92
CA THR A 102 9.43 17.35 -29.06
C THR A 102 10.11 17.81 -30.34
N GLY A 103 9.95 19.09 -30.71
CA GLY A 103 10.57 19.62 -31.92
C GLY A 103 12.10 19.54 -31.87
N ARG A 104 12.72 19.94 -30.76
CA ARG A 104 14.19 19.93 -30.64
C ARG A 104 14.77 18.51 -30.64
N ALA A 105 14.11 17.56 -29.97
CA ALA A 105 14.54 16.17 -29.93
C ALA A 105 14.52 15.53 -31.33
N ALA A 106 13.47 15.79 -32.13
CA ALA A 106 13.40 15.37 -33.52
C ALA A 106 14.57 15.90 -34.36
N HIS A 107 14.84 17.20 -34.30
CA HIS A 107 15.95 17.81 -35.04
C HIS A 107 17.31 17.24 -34.62
N LEU A 108 17.56 17.06 -33.32
CA LEU A 108 18.82 16.45 -32.84
C LEU A 108 19.04 15.04 -33.39
N ALA A 109 17.98 14.25 -33.51
CA ALA A 109 18.05 12.89 -34.06
C ALA A 109 18.45 12.88 -35.54
N ILE A 110 18.08 13.93 -36.29
CA ILE A 110 18.25 14.01 -37.75
C ILE A 110 19.55 14.72 -38.11
N ASP A 111 19.92 15.77 -37.38
CA ASP A 111 21.11 16.59 -37.64
C ASP A 111 22.42 15.83 -37.36
N ASN A 112 22.36 14.66 -36.70
CA ASN A 112 23.53 13.86 -36.32
C ASN A 112 23.47 12.44 -36.90
N PRO A 113 23.80 12.23 -38.19
CA PRO A 113 23.71 10.94 -38.87
C PRO A 113 24.68 9.85 -38.36
N GLY A 114 25.52 10.16 -37.36
CA GLY A 114 26.41 9.21 -36.67
C GLY A 114 25.95 8.81 -35.27
N ILE A 115 24.82 9.34 -34.78
CA ILE A 115 24.23 8.84 -33.54
C ILE A 115 23.45 7.59 -33.88
N ASP A 116 23.78 6.50 -33.19
CA ASP A 116 23.01 5.26 -33.21
C ASP A 116 21.51 5.59 -33.04
N VAL A 117 20.74 5.37 -34.11
CA VAL A 117 19.30 5.65 -34.14
C VAL A 117 18.61 4.88 -33.00
N ASP A 118 19.15 3.73 -32.59
CA ASP A 118 18.64 2.97 -31.45
C ASP A 118 18.91 3.67 -30.10
N ALA A 119 20.03 4.40 -29.97
CA ALA A 119 20.39 5.16 -28.77
C ALA A 119 19.52 6.42 -28.57
N VAL A 120 19.04 7.04 -29.65
CA VAL A 120 18.11 8.19 -29.61
C VAL A 120 16.65 7.74 -29.65
N SER A 121 16.34 6.62 -30.30
CA SER A 121 15.00 6.03 -30.39
C SER A 121 14.38 5.81 -29.00
N GLY A 122 15.15 5.34 -28.02
CA GLY A 122 14.67 5.21 -26.64
C GLY A 122 14.28 6.56 -26.00
N PHE A 123 15.01 7.64 -26.30
CA PHE A 123 14.66 8.98 -25.81
C PHE A 123 13.44 9.55 -26.53
N LEU A 124 13.37 9.42 -27.86
CA LEU A 124 12.22 9.87 -28.64
C LEU A 124 10.94 9.12 -28.21
N ALA A 125 11.02 7.81 -28.00
CA ALA A 125 9.91 7.02 -27.46
C ALA A 125 9.52 7.44 -26.03
N SER A 126 10.48 7.86 -25.21
CA SER A 126 10.18 8.45 -23.90
C SER A 126 9.48 9.80 -24.01
N VAL A 127 9.85 10.66 -24.97
CA VAL A 127 9.17 11.94 -25.22
C VAL A 127 7.75 11.69 -25.73
N ASP A 128 7.57 10.74 -26.65
CA ASP A 128 6.25 10.29 -27.13
C ASP A 128 5.34 9.87 -25.98
N GLY A 129 5.87 9.08 -25.05
CA GLY A 129 5.12 8.65 -23.87
C GLY A 129 4.83 9.81 -22.88
N ASP A 130 5.66 10.85 -22.82
CA ASP A 130 5.35 12.05 -22.04
C ASP A 130 4.23 12.87 -22.69
N VAL A 131 4.12 12.89 -24.03
CA VAL A 131 2.98 13.49 -24.74
C VAL A 131 1.68 12.77 -24.40
N VAL A 132 1.70 11.45 -24.41
CA VAL A 132 0.55 10.63 -23.99
C VAL A 132 0.16 10.96 -22.54
N GLN A 133 1.15 10.96 -21.63
CA GLN A 133 0.90 11.28 -20.22
C GLN A 133 0.37 12.71 -20.04
N ALA A 134 0.83 13.66 -20.84
CA ALA A 134 0.31 15.03 -20.83
C ALA A 134 -1.16 15.08 -21.22
N MET A 135 -1.58 14.31 -22.23
CA MET A 135 -2.98 14.24 -22.65
C MET A 135 -3.86 13.59 -21.57
N THR A 136 -3.39 12.55 -20.88
CA THR A 136 -4.08 12.00 -19.70
C THR A 136 -4.22 13.03 -18.58
N ALA A 137 -3.16 13.81 -18.31
CA ALA A 137 -3.21 14.88 -17.33
C ALA A 137 -4.18 16.02 -17.73
N VAL A 138 -4.30 16.33 -19.02
CA VAL A 138 -5.30 17.26 -19.56
C VAL A 138 -6.71 16.73 -19.31
N GLN A 139 -7.01 15.48 -19.64
CA GLN A 139 -8.34 14.89 -19.37
C GLN A 139 -8.70 15.00 -17.89
N LYS A 140 -7.75 14.67 -17.00
CA LYS A 140 -7.92 14.79 -15.55
C LYS A 140 -8.17 16.25 -15.11
N ALA A 141 -7.45 17.22 -15.68
CA ALA A 141 -7.61 18.63 -15.35
C ALA A 141 -8.92 19.26 -15.90
N LEU A 142 -9.49 18.66 -16.95
CA LEU A 142 -10.79 19.04 -17.50
C LEU A 142 -11.96 18.36 -16.78
N PHE A 143 -11.71 17.27 -16.06
CA PHE A 143 -12.73 16.61 -15.26
C PHE A 143 -13.01 17.41 -13.97
N VAL A 144 -14.23 17.92 -13.84
CA VAL A 144 -14.73 18.66 -12.68
C VAL A 144 -15.97 17.95 -12.12
N GLN A 145 -16.47 18.37 -10.94
CA GLN A 145 -17.62 17.73 -10.30
C GLN A 145 -18.86 17.63 -11.19
N SER A 146 -19.07 18.57 -12.12
CA SER A 146 -20.19 18.57 -13.07
C SER A 146 -19.90 17.79 -14.37
N GLY A 147 -18.83 17.00 -14.42
CA GLY A 147 -18.35 16.30 -15.62
C GLY A 147 -17.17 17.01 -16.29
N THR A 148 -16.97 16.79 -17.59
CA THR A 148 -15.83 17.37 -18.32
C THR A 148 -16.14 18.80 -18.77
N ARG A 149 -15.34 19.78 -18.33
CA ARG A 149 -15.44 21.16 -18.82
C ARG A 149 -14.75 21.31 -20.19
N PRO A 150 -15.18 22.26 -21.04
CA PRO A 150 -14.42 22.60 -22.24
C PRO A 150 -13.07 23.26 -21.91
N MET A 151 -12.11 23.12 -22.81
CA MET A 151 -10.87 23.90 -22.80
C MET A 151 -11.13 25.37 -23.07
N SER A 152 -10.44 26.26 -22.36
CA SER A 152 -10.34 27.67 -22.71
C SER A 152 -9.55 27.85 -24.02
N SER A 153 -9.66 29.02 -24.65
CA SER A 153 -8.92 29.30 -25.89
C SER A 153 -7.40 29.23 -25.72
N ARG A 154 -6.86 29.51 -24.52
CA ARG A 154 -5.43 29.37 -24.23
C ARG A 154 -5.03 27.90 -24.14
N GLU A 155 -5.77 27.13 -23.36
CA GLU A 155 -5.54 25.68 -23.18
C GLU A 155 -5.63 24.94 -24.51
N ARG A 156 -6.65 25.24 -25.32
CA ARG A 156 -6.80 24.66 -26.66
C ARG A 156 -5.63 24.99 -27.57
N ARG A 157 -5.16 26.24 -27.59
CA ARG A 157 -3.99 26.65 -28.39
C ARG A 157 -2.71 25.92 -28.01
N ALA A 158 -2.49 25.65 -26.73
CA ALA A 158 -1.31 24.90 -26.29
C ALA A 158 -1.32 23.46 -26.86
N VAL A 159 -2.48 22.80 -26.80
CA VAL A 159 -2.66 21.45 -27.36
C VAL A 159 -2.56 21.47 -28.90
N GLU A 160 -3.15 22.46 -29.57
CA GLU A 160 -3.05 22.65 -31.03
C GLU A 160 -1.59 22.89 -31.47
N SER A 161 -0.83 23.68 -30.72
CA SER A 161 0.58 23.97 -31.02
C SER A 161 1.44 22.71 -30.93
N LEU A 162 1.27 21.91 -29.87
CA LEU A 162 1.92 20.60 -29.73
C LEU A 162 1.53 19.65 -30.88
N PHE A 163 0.25 19.63 -31.27
CA PHE A 163 -0.24 18.82 -32.38
C PHE A 163 0.44 19.17 -33.72
N GLU A 164 0.59 20.46 -34.02
CA GLU A 164 1.23 20.91 -35.25
C GLU A 164 2.74 20.63 -35.25
N VAL A 165 3.42 20.73 -34.11
CA VAL A 165 4.83 20.30 -34.00
C VAL A 165 4.98 18.79 -34.22
N LEU A 166 4.07 17.98 -33.67
CA LEU A 166 4.07 16.53 -33.89
C LEU A 166 3.91 16.20 -35.38
N LYS A 167 2.98 16.86 -36.10
CA LYS A 167 2.83 16.71 -37.56
C LYS A 167 4.07 17.15 -38.33
N SER A 168 4.65 18.30 -37.98
CA SER A 168 5.87 18.77 -38.64
C SER A 168 7.03 17.78 -38.46
N CYS A 169 7.13 17.14 -37.29
CA CYS A 169 8.07 16.04 -37.08
C CYS A 169 7.73 14.81 -37.94
N GLN A 170 6.44 14.50 -38.17
CA GLN A 170 6.04 13.40 -39.05
C GLN A 170 6.53 13.61 -40.48
N ASP A 171 6.33 14.81 -41.04
CA ASP A 171 6.81 15.16 -42.37
C ASP A 171 8.34 15.06 -42.46
N LEU A 172 9.03 15.53 -41.41
CA LEU A 172 10.47 15.52 -41.31
C LEU A 172 11.06 14.10 -41.34
N PHE A 173 10.50 13.16 -40.55
CA PHE A 173 10.92 11.76 -40.52
C PHE A 173 10.52 11.01 -41.81
N HIS A 174 9.35 11.30 -42.36
CA HIS A 174 8.90 10.73 -43.63
C HIS A 174 9.86 11.08 -44.79
N ASN A 175 10.32 12.34 -44.86
CA ASN A 175 11.24 12.81 -45.90
C ASN A 175 12.61 12.11 -45.88
N ILE A 176 13.05 11.60 -44.73
CA ILE A 176 14.32 10.87 -44.58
C ILE A 176 14.14 9.34 -44.62
N GLY A 177 12.90 8.85 -44.76
CA GLY A 177 12.60 7.42 -44.83
C GLY A 177 12.84 6.64 -43.52
N VAL A 178 12.78 7.33 -42.37
CA VAL A 178 12.95 6.72 -41.04
C VAL A 178 11.60 6.66 -40.32
N GLU A 179 11.41 5.64 -39.49
CA GLU A 179 10.19 5.47 -38.69
C GLU A 179 9.88 6.70 -37.83
N TYR A 180 8.64 7.19 -37.94
CA TYR A 180 8.17 8.32 -37.14
C TYR A 180 8.01 7.95 -35.65
N PRO A 181 8.71 8.63 -34.72
CA PRO A 181 8.80 8.20 -33.33
C PRO A 181 7.63 8.66 -32.43
N TYR A 182 6.81 9.62 -32.88
CA TYR A 182 5.78 10.26 -32.03
C TYR A 182 4.34 9.87 -32.37
N GLY A 183 4.15 8.66 -32.91
CA GLY A 183 2.83 8.20 -33.36
C GLY A 183 1.77 8.17 -32.25
N ARG A 184 2.16 7.81 -31.02
CA ARG A 184 1.20 7.66 -29.90
C ARG A 184 0.75 9.03 -29.40
N GLY A 185 1.70 9.93 -29.21
CA GLY A 185 1.46 11.32 -28.83
C GLY A 185 0.63 12.08 -29.85
N LEU A 186 0.89 11.87 -31.15
CA LEU A 186 0.08 12.46 -32.23
C LEU A 186 -1.40 12.02 -32.14
N MET A 187 -1.65 10.72 -31.97
CA MET A 187 -3.00 10.17 -31.83
C MET A 187 -3.70 10.65 -30.56
N ALA A 188 -3.00 10.64 -29.42
CA ALA A 188 -3.54 11.11 -28.15
C ALA A 188 -3.93 12.60 -28.23
N THR A 189 -3.07 13.43 -28.83
CA THR A 189 -3.32 14.88 -29.00
C THR A 189 -4.50 15.13 -29.96
N ALA A 190 -4.57 14.37 -31.05
CA ALA A 190 -5.68 14.46 -32.00
C ALA A 190 -7.04 14.12 -31.35
N SER A 191 -7.07 13.07 -30.53
CA SER A 191 -8.25 12.65 -29.78
C SER A 191 -8.78 13.76 -28.86
N ILE A 192 -7.88 14.41 -28.10
CA ILE A 192 -8.23 15.54 -27.22
C ILE A 192 -8.79 16.73 -27.99
N LEU A 193 -8.28 16.98 -29.20
CA LEU A 193 -8.74 18.08 -30.06
C LEU A 193 -10.04 17.75 -30.82
N GLY A 194 -10.47 16.48 -30.81
CA GLY A 194 -11.61 16.01 -31.59
C GLY A 194 -11.35 16.05 -33.10
N VAL A 195 -10.09 15.89 -33.52
CA VAL A 195 -9.69 15.87 -34.93
C VAL A 195 -9.26 14.47 -35.34
N LEU A 196 -9.59 14.07 -36.56
CA LEU A 196 -9.01 12.88 -37.16
C LEU A 196 -7.63 13.26 -37.70
N PRO A 197 -6.54 12.69 -37.18
CA PRO A 197 -5.23 13.01 -37.71
C PRO A 197 -5.09 12.39 -39.11
N SER A 198 -4.64 13.18 -40.08
CA SER A 198 -4.16 12.67 -41.37
C SER A 198 -2.79 12.03 -41.15
N VAL A 199 -2.76 10.88 -40.48
CA VAL A 199 -1.51 10.18 -40.21
C VAL A 199 -1.07 9.52 -41.51
N HIS A 200 0.10 9.89 -42.02
CA HIS A 200 0.89 8.99 -42.86
C HIS A 200 1.31 7.82 -41.98
N LEU A 201 0.40 6.86 -41.76
CA LEU A 201 0.78 5.55 -41.25
C LEU A 201 1.69 4.99 -42.33
N ASP A 202 2.99 4.88 -42.06
CA ASP A 202 3.90 4.28 -43.03
C ASP A 202 3.32 2.93 -43.48
N ASP A 203 2.80 2.91 -44.71
CA ASP A 203 2.20 1.73 -45.36
C ASP A 203 3.21 0.58 -45.46
N ALA A 204 4.50 0.87 -45.26
CA ALA A 204 5.60 -0.07 -45.35
C ALA A 204 5.56 -1.22 -44.32
N ARG A 205 4.75 -1.15 -43.24
CA ARG A 205 4.75 -2.19 -42.18
C ARG A 205 3.39 -2.79 -41.76
N LYS A 206 2.27 -2.40 -42.40
CA LYS A 206 1.06 -3.26 -42.48
C LYS A 206 1.37 -4.76 -42.70
N PRO A 207 2.34 -5.13 -43.56
CA PRO A 207 2.66 -6.55 -43.76
C PRO A 207 3.12 -7.32 -42.51
N ALA A 208 3.73 -6.72 -41.49
CA ALA A 208 4.28 -7.48 -40.36
C ALA A 208 3.20 -8.05 -39.42
N VAL A 209 2.12 -7.30 -39.19
CA VAL A 209 0.97 -7.78 -38.39
C VAL A 209 0.06 -8.67 -39.23
N GLU A 210 -0.08 -8.38 -40.52
CA GLU A 210 -0.85 -9.23 -41.46
C GLU A 210 -0.18 -10.58 -41.71
N GLN A 211 1.15 -10.67 -41.60
CA GLN A 211 1.93 -11.91 -41.65
C GLN A 211 2.05 -12.59 -40.28
N ALA A 212 1.30 -12.14 -39.26
CA ALA A 212 1.35 -12.75 -37.95
C ALA A 212 1.04 -14.25 -38.00
N LEU A 213 1.76 -15.02 -37.19
CA LEU A 213 1.49 -16.43 -37.01
C LEU A 213 0.20 -16.63 -36.20
N PRO A 214 -0.53 -17.74 -36.42
CA PRO A 214 -1.71 -18.06 -35.63
C PRO A 214 -1.35 -18.18 -34.13
N PRO A 215 -2.27 -17.83 -33.23
CA PRO A 215 -2.05 -17.97 -31.80
C PRO A 215 -1.90 -19.43 -31.42
N SER A 216 -0.87 -19.75 -30.63
CA SER A 216 -0.75 -21.08 -30.01
C SER A 216 -1.88 -21.28 -29.01
N LYS A 217 -2.21 -22.55 -28.74
CA LYS A 217 -3.22 -22.89 -27.74
C LYS A 217 -2.73 -22.42 -26.36
N ALA A 218 -3.60 -21.76 -25.60
CA ALA A 218 -3.34 -21.45 -24.20
C ALA A 218 -3.06 -22.74 -23.40
N GLY A 219 -2.16 -22.66 -22.42
CA GLY A 219 -1.80 -23.82 -21.58
C GLY A 219 -2.99 -24.33 -20.78
N GLU A 220 -3.61 -23.45 -19.99
CA GLU A 220 -4.87 -23.71 -19.28
C GLU A 220 -5.88 -22.60 -19.58
N SER A 221 -7.18 -22.94 -19.53
CA SER A 221 -8.29 -22.00 -19.71
C SER A 221 -9.37 -22.18 -18.64
N PHE A 222 -10.21 -21.16 -18.46
CA PHE A 222 -11.45 -21.23 -17.69
C PHE A 222 -12.61 -20.66 -18.51
N THR A 223 -13.85 -20.95 -18.09
CA THR A 223 -15.05 -20.44 -18.76
C THR A 223 -15.47 -19.11 -18.17
N LEU A 224 -15.54 -18.07 -18.99
CA LEU A 224 -16.04 -16.75 -18.63
C LEU A 224 -17.21 -16.37 -19.54
N ASN A 225 -18.42 -16.30 -18.97
CA ASN A 225 -19.66 -16.05 -19.69
C ASN A 225 -19.81 -16.89 -20.99
N GLY A 226 -19.55 -18.20 -20.88
CA GLY A 226 -19.63 -19.15 -22.01
C GLY A 226 -18.42 -19.15 -22.96
N ARG A 227 -17.45 -18.25 -22.79
CA ARG A 227 -16.22 -18.19 -23.59
C ARG A 227 -15.05 -18.84 -22.85
N GLN A 228 -14.26 -19.66 -23.54
CA GLN A 228 -12.97 -20.13 -23.01
C GLN A 228 -11.94 -19.00 -23.05
N VAL A 229 -11.34 -18.70 -21.90
CA VAL A 229 -10.31 -17.67 -21.74
C VAL A 229 -9.07 -18.24 -21.04
N PRO A 230 -7.86 -17.83 -21.44
CA PRO A 230 -6.61 -18.27 -20.80
C PRO A 230 -6.57 -17.98 -19.30
N ARG A 231 -5.88 -18.81 -18.50
CA ARG A 231 -5.68 -18.55 -17.07
C ARG A 231 -4.53 -17.58 -16.75
N ILE A 232 -3.80 -17.10 -17.75
CA ILE A 232 -2.84 -16.00 -17.61
C ILE A 232 -3.25 -14.84 -18.52
N PHE A 233 -3.42 -13.66 -17.95
CA PHE A 233 -3.71 -12.42 -18.64
C PHE A 233 -2.44 -11.56 -18.68
N SER A 234 -2.16 -10.95 -19.83
CA SER A 234 -1.08 -9.98 -19.98
C SER A 234 -1.56 -8.60 -19.53
N GLY A 235 -1.07 -8.14 -18.38
CA GLY A 235 -1.39 -6.83 -17.84
C GLY A 235 -0.59 -5.72 -18.50
N LEU A 236 -1.26 -4.68 -18.98
CA LEU A 236 -0.67 -3.54 -19.71
C LEU A 236 -0.40 -2.30 -18.84
N TRP A 237 -0.48 -2.43 -17.52
CA TRP A 237 -0.34 -1.31 -16.59
C TRP A 237 1.00 -0.58 -16.70
N GLN A 238 2.08 -1.24 -17.16
CA GLN A 238 3.37 -0.58 -17.42
C GLN A 238 3.33 0.43 -18.58
N MET A 239 2.28 0.45 -19.40
CA MET A 239 2.07 1.47 -20.43
C MET A 239 1.52 2.78 -19.85
N SER A 240 1.14 2.82 -18.57
CA SER A 240 0.61 4.01 -17.90
C SER A 240 1.60 5.18 -17.76
N SER A 241 2.91 4.91 -17.84
CA SER A 241 3.93 5.96 -17.73
C SER A 241 5.26 5.53 -18.34
N PRO A 242 5.99 6.45 -19.00
CA PRO A 242 7.36 6.22 -19.46
C PRO A 242 8.33 5.81 -18.35
N ALA A 243 8.00 6.07 -17.08
CA ALA A 243 8.79 5.63 -15.92
C ALA A 243 8.96 4.11 -15.83
N TRP A 244 8.07 3.33 -16.47
CA TRP A 244 8.13 1.87 -16.51
C TRP A 244 8.84 1.31 -17.74
N GLY A 245 9.39 2.20 -18.58
CA GLY A 245 9.96 1.90 -19.88
C GLY A 245 9.11 2.51 -21.00
N SER A 246 9.74 2.72 -22.15
CA SER A 246 9.06 3.16 -23.37
C SER A 246 9.71 2.46 -24.55
N ALA A 247 8.91 2.13 -25.55
CA ALA A 247 9.35 1.52 -26.77
C ALA A 247 8.62 2.17 -27.96
N PRO A 248 9.21 2.14 -29.16
CA PRO A 248 8.51 2.54 -30.37
C PRO A 248 7.22 1.74 -30.58
N THR A 249 6.20 2.37 -31.17
CA THR A 249 4.89 1.74 -31.42
C THR A 249 5.01 0.45 -32.22
N SER A 250 5.87 0.43 -33.25
CA SER A 250 6.09 -0.77 -34.07
C SER A 250 6.53 -1.97 -33.23
N LYS A 251 7.50 -1.76 -32.33
CA LYS A 251 8.02 -2.79 -31.43
C LYS A 251 6.98 -3.25 -30.40
N ILE A 252 6.13 -2.32 -29.93
CA ILE A 252 4.98 -2.66 -29.06
C ILE A 252 4.00 -3.57 -29.80
N VAL A 253 3.64 -3.22 -31.03
CA VAL A 253 2.70 -3.97 -31.88
C VAL A 253 3.27 -5.34 -32.28
N GLU A 254 4.55 -5.42 -32.63
CA GLU A 254 5.25 -6.68 -32.88
C GLU A 254 5.23 -7.59 -31.66
N HIS A 255 5.51 -7.03 -30.47
CA HIS A 255 5.45 -7.79 -29.22
C HIS A 255 4.03 -8.29 -28.90
N PHE A 256 2.98 -7.52 -29.18
CA PHE A 256 1.60 -8.02 -29.06
C PHE A 256 1.36 -9.26 -29.94
N SER A 257 1.83 -9.22 -31.19
CA SER A 257 1.73 -10.34 -32.12
C SER A 257 2.50 -11.57 -31.62
N SER A 258 3.75 -11.38 -31.17
CA SER A 258 4.58 -12.44 -30.57
C SER A 258 3.91 -13.06 -29.34
N HIS A 259 3.34 -12.23 -28.46
CA HIS A 259 2.63 -12.69 -27.27
C HIS A 259 1.42 -13.58 -27.63
N ALA A 260 0.59 -13.11 -28.57
CA ALA A 260 -0.55 -13.87 -29.05
C ALA A 260 -0.10 -15.21 -29.67
N HIS A 261 0.97 -15.18 -30.48
CA HIS A 261 1.58 -16.39 -31.03
C HIS A 261 2.05 -17.37 -29.94
N ASN A 262 2.59 -16.87 -28.84
CA ASN A 262 3.03 -17.64 -27.67
C ASN A 262 1.89 -18.09 -26.74
N GLY A 263 0.62 -17.90 -27.12
CA GLY A 263 -0.55 -18.36 -26.37
C GLY A 263 -1.12 -17.35 -25.36
N PHE A 264 -0.54 -16.15 -25.28
CA PHE A 264 -1.04 -15.04 -24.45
C PHE A 264 -2.07 -14.23 -25.23
N THR A 265 -3.30 -14.75 -25.28
CA THR A 265 -4.40 -14.16 -26.05
C THR A 265 -5.37 -13.34 -25.20
N ALA A 266 -5.14 -13.22 -23.89
CA ALA A 266 -5.93 -12.38 -22.99
C ALA A 266 -5.13 -11.18 -22.48
N PHE A 267 -5.66 -9.98 -22.64
CA PHE A 267 -5.01 -8.74 -22.24
C PHE A 267 -5.87 -7.96 -21.23
N ASP A 268 -5.25 -7.52 -20.14
CA ASP A 268 -5.86 -6.66 -19.12
C ASP A 268 -5.34 -5.24 -19.24
N MET A 269 -6.26 -4.28 -19.34
CA MET A 269 -5.97 -2.85 -19.43
C MET A 269 -6.97 -2.01 -18.63
N ALA A 270 -6.89 -0.69 -18.76
CA ALA A 270 -7.78 0.26 -18.11
C ALA A 270 -7.69 1.62 -18.81
N ASP A 271 -8.78 2.40 -18.75
CA ASP A 271 -8.86 3.78 -19.22
C ASP A 271 -7.78 4.72 -18.66
N HIS A 272 -7.26 4.44 -17.45
CA HIS A 272 -6.19 5.23 -16.83
C HIS A 272 -4.77 4.75 -17.19
N TYR A 273 -4.60 3.68 -17.99
CA TYR A 273 -3.28 3.16 -18.40
C TYR A 273 -2.71 3.90 -19.62
N GLY A 274 -2.71 5.23 -19.59
CA GLY A 274 -2.15 6.04 -20.68
C GLY A 274 -2.83 5.75 -22.02
N ASP A 275 -2.07 5.24 -22.99
CA ASP A 275 -2.50 4.92 -24.35
C ASP A 275 -2.73 3.41 -24.59
N ALA A 276 -2.74 2.59 -23.54
CA ALA A 276 -2.82 1.13 -23.64
C ALA A 276 -4.00 0.67 -24.51
N GLU A 277 -5.21 1.20 -24.28
CA GLU A 277 -6.42 0.83 -25.04
C GLU A 277 -6.32 1.23 -26.53
N ILE A 278 -5.70 2.37 -26.82
CA ILE A 278 -5.58 2.91 -28.18
C ILE A 278 -4.63 2.03 -29.00
N ILE A 279 -3.43 1.76 -28.46
CA ILE A 279 -2.42 0.96 -29.16
C ILE A 279 -2.88 -0.48 -29.28
N PHE A 280 -3.47 -1.02 -28.23
CA PHE A 280 -4.04 -2.35 -28.27
C PHE A 280 -5.16 -2.44 -29.31
N GLY A 281 -6.04 -1.44 -29.38
CA GLY A 281 -7.10 -1.35 -30.39
C GLY A 281 -6.54 -1.33 -31.83
N GLN A 282 -5.47 -0.57 -32.06
CA GLN A 282 -4.76 -0.55 -33.35
C GLN A 282 -4.20 -1.93 -33.71
N PHE A 283 -3.48 -2.58 -32.80
CA PHE A 283 -2.99 -3.94 -32.96
C PHE A 283 -4.13 -4.92 -33.28
N ARG A 284 -5.17 -4.98 -32.43
CA ARG A 284 -6.28 -5.92 -32.59
C ARG A 284 -7.05 -5.69 -33.90
N SER A 285 -7.17 -4.44 -34.36
CA SER A 285 -7.86 -4.13 -35.63
C SER A 285 -7.14 -4.71 -36.86
N GLN A 286 -5.81 -4.82 -36.79
CA GLN A 286 -4.94 -5.30 -37.87
C GLN A 286 -4.58 -6.79 -37.73
N TYR A 287 -4.74 -7.36 -36.53
CA TYR A 287 -4.38 -8.75 -36.25
C TYR A 287 -5.31 -9.75 -36.97
N PRO A 288 -4.79 -10.66 -37.84
CA PRO A 288 -5.60 -11.59 -38.62
C PRO A 288 -6.49 -12.52 -37.77
N PHE A 289 -6.03 -12.88 -36.57
CA PHE A 289 -6.71 -13.79 -35.65
C PHE A 289 -7.37 -13.05 -34.48
N ARG A 290 -7.86 -11.82 -34.70
CA ARG A 290 -8.45 -10.95 -33.65
C ARG A 290 -9.61 -11.55 -32.87
N GLU A 291 -10.32 -12.53 -33.45
CA GLU A 291 -11.42 -13.23 -32.77
C GLU A 291 -10.91 -14.16 -31.64
N ASN A 292 -9.66 -14.59 -31.72
CA ASN A 292 -9.00 -15.37 -30.66
C ASN A 292 -8.54 -14.50 -29.49
N ILE A 293 -8.56 -13.18 -29.63
CA ILE A 293 -8.09 -12.25 -28.62
C ILE A 293 -9.22 -11.90 -27.65
N PHE A 294 -8.93 -12.02 -26.36
CA PHE A 294 -9.79 -11.61 -25.26
C PHE A 294 -9.23 -10.33 -24.63
N THR A 295 -10.12 -9.40 -24.31
CA THR A 295 -9.77 -8.10 -23.74
C THR A 295 -10.60 -7.81 -22.51
N ALA A 296 -9.94 -7.51 -21.40
CA ALA A 296 -10.56 -6.91 -20.23
C ALA A 296 -10.07 -5.46 -20.12
N THR A 297 -10.99 -4.51 -20.05
CA THR A 297 -10.68 -3.12 -19.69
C THR A 297 -11.51 -2.70 -18.48
N LYS A 298 -11.23 -1.50 -17.97
CA LYS A 298 -11.85 -0.95 -16.77
C LYS A 298 -12.37 0.45 -17.06
N TYR A 299 -13.52 0.75 -16.48
CA TYR A 299 -14.02 2.10 -16.28
C TYR A 299 -13.67 2.50 -14.84
N CYS A 300 -12.61 3.29 -14.66
CA CYS A 300 -12.07 3.55 -13.33
C CYS A 300 -12.83 4.67 -12.61
N VAL A 301 -13.47 4.33 -11.50
CA VAL A 301 -14.19 5.27 -10.63
C VAL A 301 -13.46 5.38 -9.30
N PHE A 302 -12.93 6.55 -8.97
CA PHE A 302 -12.19 6.81 -7.74
C PHE A 302 -13.05 7.61 -6.74
N HIS A 303 -14.17 7.02 -6.32
CA HIS A 303 -15.06 7.57 -5.30
C HIS A 303 -15.17 6.63 -4.09
N PRO A 304 -15.43 7.17 -2.88
CA PRO A 304 -15.67 6.34 -1.69
C PRO A 304 -16.88 5.42 -1.87
N TYR A 305 -16.84 4.23 -1.25
CA TYR A 305 -17.90 3.22 -1.36
C TYR A 305 -19.24 3.67 -0.76
N GLU A 306 -19.24 4.68 0.11
CA GLU A 306 -20.45 5.29 0.66
C GLU A 306 -21.33 5.94 -0.41
N ASN A 307 -20.77 6.20 -1.60
CA ASN A 307 -21.55 6.65 -2.75
C ASN A 307 -22.08 5.44 -3.54
N PRO A 308 -23.39 5.13 -3.48
CA PRO A 308 -23.94 3.92 -4.10
C PRO A 308 -24.01 3.98 -5.64
N GLN A 309 -23.62 5.10 -6.27
CA GLN A 309 -23.70 5.29 -7.73
C GLN A 309 -22.88 4.29 -8.54
N TYR A 310 -21.91 3.58 -7.93
CA TYR A 310 -21.22 2.47 -8.62
C TYR A 310 -22.19 1.37 -9.04
N ILE A 311 -23.30 1.14 -8.33
CA ILE A 311 -24.33 0.16 -8.71
C ILE A 311 -25.03 0.61 -10.01
N ASP A 312 -25.33 1.90 -10.15
CA ASP A 312 -25.92 2.43 -11.37
C ASP A 312 -24.94 2.38 -12.54
N ALA A 313 -23.65 2.68 -12.31
CA ALA A 313 -22.61 2.51 -13.31
C ALA A 313 -22.53 1.04 -13.81
N ILE A 314 -22.57 0.06 -12.90
CA ILE A 314 -22.61 -1.37 -13.26
C ILE A 314 -23.86 -1.70 -14.08
N ARG A 315 -25.04 -1.17 -13.73
CA ARG A 315 -26.27 -1.35 -14.52
C ARG A 315 -26.14 -0.79 -15.92
N TYR A 316 -25.53 0.38 -16.09
CA TYR A 316 -25.30 0.94 -17.44
C TYR A 316 -24.37 0.05 -18.26
N LEU A 317 -23.29 -0.46 -17.66
CA LEU A 317 -22.36 -1.38 -18.33
C LEU A 317 -23.04 -2.70 -18.74
N LEU A 318 -23.88 -3.26 -17.87
CA LEU A 318 -24.65 -4.49 -18.17
C LEU A 318 -25.66 -4.32 -19.32
N ASN A 319 -26.13 -3.09 -19.55
CA ASN A 319 -27.08 -2.77 -20.63
C ASN A 319 -26.39 -2.33 -21.93
N ASP A 320 -25.07 -2.21 -21.95
CA ASP A 320 -24.32 -1.83 -23.14
C ASP A 320 -24.00 -3.07 -23.99
N GLU A 321 -24.53 -3.12 -25.21
CA GLU A 321 -24.35 -4.25 -26.14
C GLU A 321 -22.89 -4.53 -26.51
N ARG A 322 -21.99 -3.56 -26.30
CA ARG A 322 -20.55 -3.71 -26.56
C ARG A 322 -19.84 -4.48 -25.44
N VAL A 323 -20.47 -4.56 -24.26
CA VAL A 323 -19.92 -5.21 -23.06
C VAL A 323 -20.42 -6.65 -22.98
N HIS A 324 -19.50 -7.59 -23.10
CA HIS A 324 -19.83 -9.03 -23.14
C HIS A 324 -19.89 -9.68 -21.75
N ALA A 325 -19.21 -9.11 -20.76
CA ALA A 325 -19.20 -9.56 -19.38
C ALA A 325 -18.80 -8.40 -18.48
N VAL A 326 -19.44 -8.29 -17.32
CA VAL A 326 -19.10 -7.29 -16.31
C VAL A 326 -18.40 -7.96 -15.14
N GLY A 327 -17.28 -7.38 -14.74
CA GLY A 327 -16.52 -7.72 -13.56
C GLY A 327 -16.31 -6.50 -12.67
N LEU A 328 -15.97 -6.74 -11.42
CA LEU A 328 -15.58 -5.74 -10.43
C LEU A 328 -14.06 -5.68 -10.31
N CYS A 329 -13.53 -4.61 -9.71
CA CYS A 329 -12.10 -4.46 -9.45
C CYS A 329 -11.90 -3.77 -8.10
N ASN A 330 -11.14 -4.39 -7.21
CA ASN A 330 -10.87 -3.94 -5.83
C ASN A 330 -12.09 -3.86 -4.91
N PHE A 331 -13.20 -4.52 -5.26
CA PHE A 331 -14.35 -4.65 -4.36
C PHE A 331 -14.00 -5.63 -3.25
N ASP A 332 -14.11 -5.18 -1.99
CA ASP A 332 -14.01 -6.06 -0.85
C ASP A 332 -15.20 -7.04 -0.79
N THR A 333 -15.15 -7.98 0.14
CA THR A 333 -16.18 -9.01 0.27
C THR A 333 -17.57 -8.45 0.54
N ALA A 334 -17.69 -7.40 1.37
CA ALA A 334 -18.99 -6.84 1.75
C ALA A 334 -19.64 -6.10 0.57
N HIS A 335 -18.84 -5.33 -0.18
CA HIS A 335 -19.32 -4.59 -1.35
C HIS A 335 -19.56 -5.51 -2.55
N LEU A 336 -18.75 -6.56 -2.74
CA LEU A 336 -19.05 -7.62 -3.71
C LEU A 336 -20.42 -8.24 -3.41
N GLN A 337 -20.66 -8.63 -2.16
CA GLN A 337 -21.96 -9.19 -1.75
C GLN A 337 -23.10 -8.20 -1.98
N THR A 338 -22.90 -6.91 -1.64
CA THR A 338 -23.91 -5.85 -1.87
C THR A 338 -24.30 -5.73 -3.34
N VAL A 339 -23.34 -5.82 -4.26
CA VAL A 339 -23.62 -5.79 -5.71
C VAL A 339 -24.40 -7.05 -6.14
N LEU A 340 -24.00 -8.22 -5.66
CA LEU A 340 -24.66 -9.49 -5.99
C LEU A 340 -26.10 -9.54 -5.44
N ASP A 341 -26.32 -9.10 -4.21
CA ASP A 341 -27.63 -9.02 -3.55
C ASP A 341 -28.59 -8.05 -4.28
N SER A 342 -28.06 -7.10 -5.04
CA SER A 342 -28.86 -6.22 -5.90
C SER A 342 -29.38 -6.90 -7.19
N GLY A 343 -29.08 -8.18 -7.38
CA GLY A 343 -29.52 -9.00 -8.51
C GLY A 343 -28.70 -8.80 -9.78
N LEU A 344 -27.55 -8.14 -9.70
CA LEU A 344 -26.68 -7.87 -10.84
C LEU A 344 -25.75 -9.06 -11.09
N ARG A 345 -25.71 -9.54 -12.34
CA ARG A 345 -24.85 -10.66 -12.73
C ARG A 345 -23.41 -10.19 -12.92
N ILE A 346 -22.57 -10.47 -11.95
CA ILE A 346 -21.12 -10.21 -12.00
C ILE A 346 -20.39 -11.51 -12.28
N HIS A 347 -19.42 -11.47 -13.19
CA HIS A 347 -18.65 -12.66 -13.58
C HIS A 347 -17.29 -12.76 -12.90
N THR A 348 -16.66 -11.62 -12.62
CA THR A 348 -15.31 -11.60 -12.04
C THR A 348 -15.17 -10.51 -10.99
N ASN A 349 -14.22 -10.69 -10.07
CA ASN A 349 -13.72 -9.62 -9.23
C ASN A 349 -12.18 -9.61 -9.33
N GLN A 350 -11.62 -8.49 -9.77
CA GLN A 350 -10.19 -8.33 -9.94
C GLN A 350 -9.56 -7.82 -8.63
N VAL A 351 -8.71 -8.61 -7.97
CA VAL A 351 -8.17 -8.32 -6.63
C VAL A 351 -6.69 -8.65 -6.50
N GLN A 352 -6.02 -8.03 -5.51
CA GLN A 352 -4.66 -8.40 -5.15
C GLN A 352 -4.66 -9.78 -4.49
N PHE A 353 -3.85 -10.72 -4.99
CA PHE A 353 -3.70 -12.04 -4.39
C PHE A 353 -2.31 -12.60 -4.69
N SER A 354 -1.57 -12.98 -3.64
CA SER A 354 -0.27 -13.64 -3.72
C SER A 354 -0.05 -14.53 -2.51
N LEU A 355 1.09 -15.24 -2.47
CA LEU A 355 1.53 -15.96 -1.27
C LEU A 355 1.68 -15.05 -0.03
N ILE A 356 1.96 -13.76 -0.24
CA ILE A 356 2.17 -12.78 0.86
C ILE A 356 0.86 -12.06 1.22
N ASP A 357 -0.07 -11.97 0.27
CA ASP A 357 -1.38 -11.35 0.46
C ASP A 357 -2.47 -12.38 0.18
N SER A 358 -2.77 -13.20 1.19
CA SER A 358 -3.74 -14.29 1.14
C SER A 358 -5.17 -13.87 1.45
N ARG A 359 -5.46 -12.58 1.73
CA ARG A 359 -6.81 -12.11 2.14
C ARG A 359 -8.00 -12.65 1.31
N PRO A 360 -7.88 -12.87 -0.01
CA PRO A 360 -8.97 -13.49 -0.79
C PRO A 360 -9.35 -14.92 -0.37
N THR A 361 -8.49 -15.66 0.35
CA THR A 361 -8.77 -17.01 0.86
C THR A 361 -9.77 -17.02 2.01
N GLU A 362 -10.01 -15.88 2.64
CA GLU A 362 -10.95 -15.72 3.75
C GLU A 362 -12.40 -15.67 3.23
N LYS A 363 -13.24 -14.77 3.76
CA LYS A 363 -14.67 -14.67 3.41
C LYS A 363 -14.94 -14.50 1.91
N MET A 364 -14.01 -13.94 1.14
CA MET A 364 -14.18 -13.74 -0.31
C MET A 364 -14.25 -15.06 -1.09
N SER A 365 -13.52 -16.09 -0.67
CA SER A 365 -13.50 -17.40 -1.33
C SER A 365 -14.91 -18.01 -1.39
N GLN A 366 -15.60 -18.05 -0.26
CA GLN A 366 -16.95 -18.58 -0.14
C GLN A 366 -17.96 -17.81 -1.01
N VAL A 367 -17.93 -16.48 -0.98
CA VAL A 367 -18.81 -15.64 -1.82
C VAL A 367 -18.58 -15.92 -3.31
N CYS A 368 -17.31 -16.07 -3.71
CA CYS A 368 -16.97 -16.35 -5.10
C CYS A 368 -17.44 -17.74 -5.55
N GLU A 369 -17.32 -18.75 -4.70
CA GLU A 369 -17.80 -20.11 -4.99
C GLU A 369 -19.33 -20.18 -5.03
N ASP A 370 -20.02 -19.57 -4.06
CA ASP A 370 -21.48 -19.61 -3.95
C ASP A 370 -22.18 -18.90 -5.11
N GLN A 371 -21.56 -17.85 -5.64
CA GLN A 371 -22.15 -16.97 -6.67
C GLN A 371 -21.53 -17.17 -8.05
N ASP A 372 -20.63 -18.16 -8.22
CA ASP A 372 -19.86 -18.42 -9.45
C ASP A 372 -19.13 -17.17 -9.99
N VAL A 373 -18.56 -16.37 -9.09
CA VAL A 373 -17.70 -15.23 -9.44
C VAL A 373 -16.26 -15.72 -9.47
N LYS A 374 -15.52 -15.43 -10.55
CA LYS A 374 -14.09 -15.78 -10.65
C LYS A 374 -13.18 -14.63 -10.28
N LEU A 375 -12.16 -14.90 -9.47
CA LEU A 375 -11.11 -13.93 -9.21
C LEU A 375 -10.18 -13.83 -10.42
N ILE A 376 -9.90 -12.59 -10.84
CA ILE A 376 -8.77 -12.28 -11.70
C ILE A 376 -7.72 -11.60 -10.81
N THR A 377 -6.58 -12.22 -10.60
CA THR A 377 -5.66 -11.75 -9.55
C THR A 377 -4.54 -10.90 -10.11
N TYR A 378 -4.17 -9.83 -9.41
CA TYR A 378 -2.97 -9.05 -9.73
C TYR A 378 -2.00 -9.05 -8.55
N GLY A 379 -0.76 -8.62 -8.79
CA GLY A 379 0.25 -8.53 -7.74
C GLY A 379 0.77 -9.89 -7.26
N THR A 380 0.45 -10.98 -7.97
CA THR A 380 0.84 -12.37 -7.68
C THR A 380 2.33 -12.52 -7.37
N LEU A 381 3.20 -11.80 -8.09
CA LEU A 381 4.66 -11.85 -7.92
C LEU A 381 5.22 -10.74 -7.02
N CYS A 382 4.36 -9.92 -6.40
CA CYS A 382 4.74 -8.82 -5.51
C CYS A 382 5.77 -7.85 -6.11
N GLY A 383 5.54 -7.36 -7.33
CA GLY A 383 6.52 -6.54 -8.05
C GLY A 383 7.76 -7.31 -8.51
N GLY A 384 7.68 -8.63 -8.62
CA GLY A 384 8.78 -9.51 -8.98
C GLY A 384 9.69 -9.85 -7.80
N PHE A 385 9.21 -9.72 -6.56
CA PHE A 385 9.90 -10.16 -5.34
C PHE A 385 9.91 -11.69 -5.22
N LEU A 386 8.83 -12.36 -5.64
CA LEU A 386 8.75 -13.82 -5.71
C LEU A 386 9.44 -14.34 -6.98
N ALA A 387 10.77 -14.27 -7.00
CA ALA A 387 11.60 -14.70 -8.12
C ALA A 387 13.01 -15.12 -7.66
N ASP A 388 13.67 -16.01 -8.41
CA ASP A 388 15.00 -16.56 -8.10
C ASP A 388 16.07 -15.50 -7.78
N LYS A 389 15.99 -14.32 -8.39
CA LYS A 389 16.96 -13.24 -8.19
C LYS A 389 17.01 -12.69 -6.75
N TRP A 390 15.95 -12.92 -5.97
CA TRP A 390 15.82 -12.44 -4.59
C TRP A 390 16.22 -13.47 -3.53
N LEU A 391 16.38 -14.73 -3.93
CA LEU A 391 16.78 -15.79 -3.01
C LEU A 391 18.16 -15.48 -2.41
N ASN A 392 18.27 -15.54 -1.07
CA ASN A 392 19.48 -15.25 -0.31
C ASN A 392 20.07 -13.85 -0.55
N LYS A 393 19.27 -12.91 -1.06
CA LYS A 393 19.67 -11.51 -1.09
C LYS A 393 19.49 -10.90 0.30
N PRO A 394 20.39 -9.97 0.71
CA PRO A 394 20.14 -9.18 1.90
C PRO A 394 18.83 -8.41 1.73
N GLU A 395 18.22 -8.03 2.86
CA GLU A 395 17.07 -7.12 2.86
C GLU A 395 17.39 -5.92 1.96
N PRO A 396 16.61 -5.68 0.89
CA PRO A 396 16.88 -4.54 0.04
C PRO A 396 16.59 -3.27 0.81
N ASP A 397 17.47 -2.29 0.66
CA ASP A 397 17.26 -0.97 1.21
C ASP A 397 15.95 -0.40 0.63
N ILE A 398 14.96 -0.17 1.49
CA ILE A 398 13.65 0.39 1.09
C ILE A 398 13.78 1.78 0.47
N TYR A 399 14.92 2.43 0.69
CA TYR A 399 15.29 3.72 0.16
C TYR A 399 15.94 3.65 -1.24
N ASP A 400 16.31 2.47 -1.72
CA ASP A 400 16.94 2.26 -3.02
C ASP A 400 16.00 2.55 -4.20
N GLU A 401 16.52 3.21 -5.23
CA GLU A 401 15.77 3.62 -6.42
C GLU A 401 15.31 2.44 -7.29
N SER A 402 16.02 1.32 -7.23
CA SER A 402 15.71 0.10 -7.98
C SER A 402 14.55 -0.69 -7.38
N VAL A 403 14.16 -0.40 -6.13
CA VAL A 403 13.07 -1.08 -5.43
C VAL A 403 11.73 -0.43 -5.80
N THR A 404 10.89 -1.22 -6.47
CA THR A 404 9.55 -0.78 -6.89
C THR A 404 8.61 -0.57 -5.70
N PRO A 405 7.56 0.27 -5.82
CA PRO A 405 6.58 0.45 -4.76
C PRO A 405 5.96 -0.85 -4.23
N SER A 406 5.70 -1.83 -5.11
CA SER A 406 5.15 -3.13 -4.71
C SER A 406 6.16 -3.97 -3.91
N GLN A 407 7.46 -3.90 -4.24
CA GLN A 407 8.50 -4.59 -3.47
C GLN A 407 8.67 -3.99 -2.08
N ARG A 408 8.49 -2.66 -1.92
CA ARG A 408 8.55 -2.00 -0.60
C ARG A 408 7.47 -2.46 0.38
N LYS A 409 6.31 -2.88 -0.13
CA LYS A 409 5.25 -3.48 0.69
C LYS A 409 5.65 -4.84 1.25
N VAL A 410 6.52 -5.56 0.55
CA VAL A 410 7.03 -6.87 0.97
C VAL A 410 8.15 -6.71 2.00
N THR A 411 9.05 -5.74 1.81
CA THR A 411 10.17 -5.50 2.73
C THR A 411 9.73 -5.03 4.12
N SER A 412 8.53 -4.48 4.26
CA SER A 412 7.95 -4.18 5.58
C SER A 412 7.46 -5.42 6.35
N ALA A 413 7.44 -6.59 5.72
CA ALA A 413 7.11 -7.86 6.37
C ALA A 413 8.38 -8.60 6.83
N ASN A 414 8.23 -9.68 7.62
CA ASN A 414 9.34 -10.44 8.18
C ASN A 414 10.27 -11.01 7.08
N ILE A 415 11.41 -10.36 6.85
CA ILE A 415 12.33 -10.68 5.75
C ILE A 415 12.96 -12.07 5.90
N GLU A 416 13.17 -12.54 7.13
CA GLU A 416 13.70 -13.88 7.40
C GLU A 416 12.69 -14.94 6.94
N ALA A 417 11.42 -14.76 7.31
CA ALA A 417 10.33 -15.64 6.87
C ALA A 417 10.13 -15.57 5.35
N ILE A 418 10.30 -14.39 4.74
CA ILE A 418 10.22 -14.25 3.27
C ILE A 418 11.39 -14.97 2.58
N ASN A 419 12.62 -14.89 3.11
CA ASN A 419 13.75 -15.61 2.53
C ASN A 419 13.60 -17.13 2.71
N GLU A 420 13.05 -17.57 3.85
CA GLU A 420 12.66 -18.97 4.05
C GLU A 420 11.62 -19.41 3.02
N LEU A 421 10.59 -18.59 2.77
CA LEU A 421 9.58 -18.84 1.74
C LEU A 421 10.23 -18.98 0.37
N LEU A 422 11.12 -18.07 -0.01
CA LEU A 422 11.87 -18.18 -1.28
C LEU A 422 12.67 -19.49 -1.35
N GLY A 423 13.25 -19.94 -0.24
CA GLY A 423 13.94 -21.23 -0.13
C GLY A 423 13.01 -22.42 -0.39
N VAL A 424 11.82 -22.43 0.24
CA VAL A 424 10.79 -23.45 0.02
C VAL A 424 10.32 -23.46 -1.44
N LEU A 425 9.97 -22.29 -1.98
CA LEU A 425 9.56 -22.15 -3.37
C LEU A 425 10.66 -22.60 -4.34
N LYS A 426 11.94 -22.40 -4.00
CA LYS A 426 13.06 -22.88 -4.81
C LYS A 426 13.20 -24.40 -4.79
N ALA A 427 13.01 -25.02 -3.63
CA ALA A 427 13.02 -26.47 -3.50
C ALA A 427 11.90 -27.11 -4.33
N ILE A 428 10.68 -26.58 -4.22
CA ILE A 428 9.53 -27.01 -5.02
C ILE A 428 9.78 -26.76 -6.52
N GLY A 429 10.32 -25.59 -6.88
CA GLY A 429 10.70 -25.30 -8.26
C GLY A 429 11.71 -26.30 -8.81
N THR A 430 12.68 -26.72 -8.00
CA THR A 430 13.67 -27.74 -8.39
C THR A 430 13.03 -29.11 -8.58
N LYS A 431 12.10 -29.50 -7.70
CA LYS A 431 11.32 -30.75 -7.80
C LYS A 431 10.53 -30.84 -9.10
N HIS A 432 9.90 -29.74 -9.52
CA HIS A 432 9.04 -29.69 -10.71
C HIS A 432 9.72 -29.16 -11.99
N GLY A 433 11.00 -28.77 -11.91
CA GLY A 433 11.77 -28.25 -13.06
C GLY A 433 11.38 -26.82 -13.49
N VAL A 434 10.91 -25.99 -12.55
CA VAL A 434 10.40 -24.62 -12.79
C VAL A 434 11.03 -23.60 -11.83
N LYS A 435 10.74 -22.31 -12.03
CA LYS A 435 11.29 -21.20 -11.22
C LYS A 435 10.37 -20.84 -10.05
N ILE A 436 10.89 -20.02 -9.11
CA ILE A 436 10.11 -19.52 -7.96
C ILE A 436 8.83 -18.80 -8.41
N SER A 437 8.94 -18.00 -9.47
CA SER A 437 7.82 -17.26 -10.08
C SER A 437 6.69 -18.19 -10.55
N ASN A 438 7.04 -19.36 -11.09
CA ASN A 438 6.08 -20.37 -11.53
C ASN A 438 5.37 -21.02 -10.35
N VAL A 439 6.10 -21.34 -9.29
CA VAL A 439 5.52 -21.94 -8.08
C VAL A 439 4.55 -20.97 -7.41
N ALA A 440 4.93 -19.70 -7.25
CA ALA A 440 4.06 -18.66 -6.70
C ALA A 440 2.79 -18.46 -7.55
N THR A 441 2.94 -18.48 -8.88
CA THR A 441 1.81 -18.36 -9.81
C THR A 441 0.88 -19.57 -9.74
N ARG A 442 1.45 -20.79 -9.70
CA ARG A 442 0.70 -22.04 -9.62
C ARG A 442 -0.10 -22.14 -8.33
N TRP A 443 0.47 -21.72 -7.21
CA TRP A 443 -0.23 -21.67 -5.92
C TRP A 443 -1.52 -20.85 -6.00
N VAL A 444 -1.47 -19.64 -6.58
CA VAL A 444 -2.68 -18.81 -6.77
C VAL A 444 -3.67 -19.44 -7.76
N LEU A 445 -3.18 -20.03 -8.85
CA LEU A 445 -4.03 -20.68 -9.85
C LEU A 445 -4.68 -21.98 -9.36
N ASP A 446 -4.19 -22.60 -8.29
CA ASP A 446 -4.76 -23.84 -7.77
C ASP A 446 -6.06 -23.64 -6.99
N PHE A 447 -6.41 -22.41 -6.63
CA PHE A 447 -7.70 -22.10 -6.01
C PHE A 447 -8.85 -22.17 -7.04
N PRO A 448 -9.95 -22.88 -6.76
CA PRO A 448 -11.04 -23.13 -7.73
C PRO A 448 -11.85 -21.88 -8.11
N TYR A 449 -11.86 -20.87 -7.24
CA TYR A 449 -12.47 -19.56 -7.49
C TYR A 449 -11.53 -18.60 -8.23
N VAL A 450 -10.26 -18.95 -8.47
CA VAL A 450 -9.35 -18.12 -9.28
C VAL A 450 -9.50 -18.48 -10.75
N GLY A 451 -10.03 -17.55 -11.55
CA GLY A 451 -10.12 -17.70 -13.01
C GLY A 451 -8.77 -17.54 -13.68
N ALA A 452 -8.08 -16.43 -13.40
CA ALA A 452 -6.80 -16.10 -14.02
C ALA A 452 -5.88 -15.26 -13.11
N VAL A 453 -4.58 -15.29 -13.42
CA VAL A 453 -3.57 -14.37 -12.88
C VAL A 453 -3.20 -13.33 -13.94
N ILE A 454 -2.93 -12.09 -13.52
CA ILE A 454 -2.41 -11.03 -14.37
C ILE A 454 -0.89 -10.96 -14.18
N VAL A 455 -0.16 -11.23 -15.25
CA VAL A 455 1.29 -11.06 -15.30
C VAL A 455 1.60 -9.80 -16.11
N GLY A 456 2.36 -8.88 -15.52
CA GLY A 456 2.69 -7.62 -16.18
C GLY A 456 3.60 -7.84 -17.39
N ALA A 457 3.25 -7.23 -18.52
CA ALA A 457 4.01 -7.30 -19.76
C ALA A 457 4.54 -5.91 -20.14
N ARG A 458 5.87 -5.76 -20.23
CA ARG A 458 6.49 -4.51 -20.70
C ARG A 458 6.65 -4.57 -22.22
N MET A 459 5.56 -4.26 -22.93
CA MET A 459 5.51 -4.34 -24.39
C MET A 459 6.62 -3.51 -25.03
N GLY A 460 7.34 -4.12 -25.98
CA GLY A 460 8.51 -3.54 -26.65
C GLY A 460 9.78 -3.39 -25.80
N VAL A 461 9.76 -3.77 -24.51
CA VAL A 461 10.91 -3.64 -23.60
C VAL A 461 11.46 -5.00 -23.16
N SER A 462 10.62 -5.88 -22.60
CA SER A 462 11.06 -7.18 -22.10
C SER A 462 9.95 -8.23 -22.15
N GLU A 463 10.29 -9.46 -22.50
CA GLU A 463 9.36 -10.60 -22.64
C GLU A 463 9.77 -11.77 -21.73
N HIS A 464 8.79 -12.39 -21.07
CA HIS A 464 8.97 -13.56 -20.20
C HIS A 464 7.94 -14.67 -20.51
N THR A 465 7.45 -14.76 -21.75
CA THR A 465 6.38 -15.68 -22.17
C THR A 465 6.69 -17.14 -21.88
N THR A 466 7.87 -17.62 -22.28
CA THR A 466 8.30 -19.01 -22.03
C THR A 466 8.32 -19.34 -20.54
N GLU A 467 8.83 -18.42 -19.71
CA GLU A 467 8.86 -18.60 -18.26
C GLU A 467 7.44 -18.62 -17.70
N ASN A 468 6.58 -17.66 -18.06
CA ASN A 468 5.20 -17.61 -17.57
C ASN A 468 4.40 -18.87 -17.95
N MET A 469 4.60 -19.40 -19.15
CA MET A 469 3.97 -20.64 -19.62
C MET A 469 4.39 -21.89 -18.85
N ALA A 470 5.59 -21.90 -18.25
CA ALA A 470 6.05 -22.98 -17.39
C ALA A 470 5.29 -23.08 -16.05
N SER A 471 4.34 -22.18 -15.80
CA SER A 471 3.42 -22.28 -14.65
C SER A 471 2.30 -23.32 -14.86
N PHE A 472 2.20 -23.92 -16.05
CA PHE A 472 1.19 -24.93 -16.39
C PHE A 472 1.82 -26.31 -16.59
N GLY A 473 0.98 -27.36 -16.58
CA GLY A 473 1.40 -28.73 -16.89
C GLY A 473 1.95 -29.52 -15.70
N TRP A 474 1.85 -28.97 -14.49
CA TRP A 474 2.22 -29.59 -13.23
C TRP A 474 1.35 -29.02 -12.10
N HIS A 475 1.34 -29.66 -10.93
CA HIS A 475 0.54 -29.26 -9.77
C HIS A 475 1.34 -29.36 -8.49
N LEU A 476 0.97 -28.54 -7.50
CA LEU A 476 1.50 -28.64 -6.14
C LEU A 476 0.85 -29.84 -5.44
N ASP A 477 1.66 -30.79 -5.01
CA ASP A 477 1.17 -31.89 -4.19
C ASP A 477 0.97 -31.47 -2.72
N GLN A 478 0.51 -32.41 -1.89
CA GLN A 478 0.21 -32.12 -0.49
C GLN A 478 1.45 -31.71 0.31
N GLU A 479 2.62 -32.29 -0.01
CA GLU A 479 3.88 -31.98 0.66
C GLU A 479 4.35 -30.56 0.28
N ASP A 480 4.24 -30.20 -1.00
CA ASP A 480 4.54 -28.85 -1.49
C ASP A 480 3.67 -27.79 -0.79
N ARG A 481 2.35 -28.07 -0.69
CA ARG A 481 1.38 -27.17 -0.03
C ARG A 481 1.69 -27.01 1.45
N GLN A 482 1.92 -28.12 2.15
CA GLN A 482 2.25 -28.08 3.57
C GLN A 482 3.54 -27.29 3.83
N ALA A 483 4.58 -27.48 3.00
CA ALA A 483 5.83 -26.73 3.14
C ALA A 483 5.62 -25.22 2.95
N ILE A 484 4.75 -24.81 2.02
CA ILE A 484 4.36 -23.42 1.83
C ILE A 484 3.59 -22.91 3.06
N ASP A 485 2.53 -23.61 3.46
CA ASP A 485 1.62 -23.21 4.55
C ASP A 485 2.35 -23.09 5.88
N GLU A 486 3.34 -23.96 6.15
CA GLU A 486 4.19 -23.86 7.33
C GLU A 486 4.90 -22.50 7.39
N VAL A 487 5.49 -22.03 6.28
CA VAL A 487 6.13 -20.72 6.24
C VAL A 487 5.10 -19.60 6.27
N LEU A 488 4.00 -19.72 5.53
CA LEU A 488 2.95 -18.71 5.49
C LEU A 488 2.32 -18.45 6.85
N SER A 489 2.17 -19.47 7.70
CA SER A 489 1.68 -19.31 9.08
C SER A 489 2.56 -18.40 9.96
N ARG A 490 3.80 -18.14 9.53
CA ARG A 490 4.74 -17.20 10.15
C ARG A 490 4.79 -15.83 9.46
N ILE A 491 4.20 -15.72 8.27
CA ILE A 491 4.09 -14.50 7.45
C ILE A 491 2.71 -13.87 7.60
N GLU A 492 1.65 -14.65 7.86
CA GLU A 492 0.26 -14.20 7.90
C GLU A 492 -0.02 -13.20 9.02
N LEU A 493 -0.19 -11.95 8.58
CA LEU A 493 -1.10 -10.92 9.07
C LEU A 493 -1.45 -11.01 10.57
N THR A 494 -0.46 -10.63 11.37
CA THR A 494 -0.60 -9.77 12.56
C THR A 494 -1.84 -8.85 12.44
N PHE A 495 -2.97 -9.18 13.05
CA PHE A 495 -3.98 -8.17 13.40
C PHE A 495 -3.35 -7.33 14.51
N GLY A 496 -2.61 -6.29 14.13
CA GLY A 496 -1.97 -5.43 15.10
C GLY A 496 -3.00 -4.99 16.12
N ILE A 497 -2.75 -5.27 17.40
CA ILE A 497 -3.35 -4.48 18.48
C ILE A 497 -3.15 -3.03 18.05
N PRO A 498 -4.21 -2.22 17.87
CA PRO A 498 -4.02 -0.85 17.47
C PRO A 498 -3.08 -0.20 18.48
N ALA A 499 -1.91 0.20 17.98
CA ALA A 499 -0.88 0.97 18.68
C ALA A 499 -1.37 2.37 19.09
N TYR A 500 -2.66 2.66 18.93
CA TYR A 500 -3.27 3.93 19.21
C TYR A 500 -3.97 3.88 20.57
N SER A 501 -3.21 4.14 21.63
CA SER A 501 -3.81 4.91 22.73
C SER A 501 -3.76 6.37 22.30
N ILE A 502 -4.92 7.00 22.17
CA ILE A 502 -5.11 8.42 21.78
C ILE A 502 -4.42 9.42 22.76
N ASP A 503 -3.76 8.94 23.80
CA ASP A 503 -3.16 9.80 24.82
C ASP A 503 -1.91 9.24 25.49
N MET A 504 -1.17 8.34 24.83
CA MET A 504 0.22 8.08 25.23
C MET A 504 1.20 8.69 24.23
N GLN A 505 2.19 9.41 24.74
CA GLN A 505 3.36 9.85 23.95
C GLN A 505 4.21 8.68 23.40
N SER A 506 3.88 7.43 23.72
CA SER A 506 4.54 6.22 23.25
C SER A 506 3.52 5.13 22.90
N SER A 507 3.73 4.42 21.79
CA SER A 507 2.98 3.20 21.47
C SER A 507 3.39 2.06 22.40
N PRO A 508 2.49 1.52 23.27
CA PRO A 508 2.84 0.44 24.17
C PRO A 508 2.95 -0.89 23.41
N PRO A 509 3.98 -1.73 23.68
CA PRO A 509 4.09 -3.03 23.02
C PRO A 509 2.93 -4.01 23.31
N MET A 510 2.29 -3.92 24.48
CA MET A 510 1.03 -4.61 24.83
C MET A 510 0.29 -3.85 25.93
N SER A 511 -1.03 -3.64 25.74
CA SER A 511 -1.92 -3.00 26.73
C SER A 511 -3.12 -3.90 27.00
N GLY A 512 -3.25 -4.41 28.22
CA GLY A 512 -4.36 -5.31 28.58
C GLY A 512 -5.75 -4.67 28.44
N ALA A 513 -5.87 -3.36 28.71
CA ALA A 513 -7.13 -2.65 28.53
C ALA A 513 -7.53 -2.54 27.05
N ASN A 514 -6.56 -2.29 26.18
CA ASN A 514 -6.79 -2.25 24.73
C ASN A 514 -7.06 -3.67 24.21
N THR A 515 -6.36 -4.70 24.68
CA THR A 515 -6.62 -6.10 24.32
C THR A 515 -8.08 -6.49 24.60
N ILE A 516 -8.61 -6.13 25.78
CA ILE A 516 -10.01 -6.38 26.13
C ILE A 516 -10.95 -5.58 25.23
N ALA A 517 -10.71 -4.28 25.07
CA ALA A 517 -11.56 -3.42 24.26
C ALA A 517 -11.61 -3.88 22.80
N THR A 518 -10.45 -4.21 22.22
CA THR A 518 -10.32 -4.75 20.87
C THR A 518 -11.04 -6.09 20.74
N ALA A 519 -10.85 -7.03 21.67
CA ALA A 519 -11.57 -8.31 21.64
C ALA A 519 -13.10 -8.12 21.71
N THR A 520 -13.57 -7.27 22.63
CA THR A 520 -14.99 -6.95 22.76
C THR A 520 -15.55 -6.32 21.48
N VAL A 521 -14.86 -5.33 20.91
CA VAL A 521 -15.31 -4.68 19.67
C VAL A 521 -15.34 -5.68 18.52
N LEU A 522 -14.28 -6.47 18.32
CA LEU A 522 -14.22 -7.46 17.25
C LEU A 522 -15.37 -8.48 17.33
N LEU A 523 -15.76 -8.88 18.54
CA LEU A 523 -16.86 -9.81 18.77
C LEU A 523 -18.24 -9.15 18.61
N GLU A 524 -18.46 -7.98 19.24
CA GLU A 524 -19.77 -7.32 19.24
C GLU A 524 -20.11 -6.66 17.89
N THR A 525 -19.10 -6.29 17.10
CA THR A 525 -19.30 -5.78 15.73
C THR A 525 -19.42 -6.88 14.68
N GLY A 526 -19.19 -8.15 15.06
CA GLY A 526 -19.25 -9.30 14.15
C GLY A 526 -18.07 -9.39 13.17
N VAL A 527 -17.02 -8.59 13.37
CA VAL A 527 -15.75 -8.75 12.63
C VAL A 527 -15.20 -10.17 12.85
N VAL A 528 -15.20 -10.61 14.12
CA VAL A 528 -14.97 -11.99 14.54
C VAL A 528 -16.30 -12.62 14.94
N PRO A 529 -16.69 -13.79 14.40
CA PRO A 529 -17.91 -14.47 14.80
C PRO A 529 -17.94 -14.79 16.30
N MET A 530 -19.02 -14.38 16.98
CA MET A 530 -19.25 -14.69 18.39
C MET A 530 -19.85 -16.09 18.54
N ILE A 531 -19.17 -16.94 19.30
CA ILE A 531 -19.59 -18.31 19.65
C ILE A 531 -19.91 -18.36 21.15
N GLU A 532 -21.15 -18.69 21.50
CA GLU A 532 -21.59 -18.84 22.90
C GLU A 532 -21.35 -20.28 23.41
N PRO A 533 -21.03 -20.49 24.71
CA PRO A 533 -20.92 -19.50 25.78
C PRO A 533 -19.53 -18.83 25.88
N THR A 534 -18.53 -19.34 25.16
CA THR A 534 -17.16 -18.81 25.16
C THR A 534 -16.61 -18.79 23.75
N THR A 535 -16.15 -17.63 23.29
CA THR A 535 -15.43 -17.46 22.03
C THR A 535 -13.93 -17.43 22.31
N HIS A 536 -13.18 -18.29 21.61
CA HIS A 536 -11.73 -18.32 21.69
C HIS A 536 -11.14 -17.56 20.50
N MET A 537 -10.23 -16.62 20.76
CA MET A 537 -9.55 -15.86 19.72
C MET A 537 -8.10 -15.55 20.11
N LYS A 538 -7.33 -15.02 19.16
CA LYS A 538 -5.95 -14.60 19.38
C LYS A 538 -5.78 -13.18 18.86
N LEU A 539 -5.01 -12.36 19.57
CA LEU A 539 -4.56 -11.05 19.11
C LEU A 539 -3.05 -11.04 19.04
N ASP A 540 -2.49 -10.43 18.00
CA ASP A 540 -1.04 -10.33 17.83
C ASP A 540 -0.59 -8.87 17.91
N GLY A 541 0.57 -8.62 18.50
CA GLY A 541 1.06 -7.28 18.76
C GLY A 541 2.56 -7.23 19.00
N PRO A 542 3.15 -6.04 19.21
CA PRO A 542 4.60 -5.90 19.31
C PRO A 542 5.27 -6.69 20.45
N ALA A 543 4.51 -7.06 21.49
CA ALA A 543 5.00 -7.94 22.57
C ALA A 543 4.85 -9.44 22.28
N GLY A 544 4.19 -9.82 21.17
CA GLY A 544 3.89 -11.19 20.78
C GLY A 544 2.41 -11.59 20.94
N LEU A 545 2.13 -12.86 20.65
CA LEU A 545 0.80 -13.43 20.55
C LEU A 545 0.08 -13.55 21.90
N VAL A 546 -1.13 -13.01 22.00
CA VAL A 546 -2.02 -13.06 23.18
C VAL A 546 -3.23 -13.94 22.87
N ARG A 547 -3.46 -14.99 23.67
CA ARG A 547 -4.65 -15.85 23.54
C ARG A 547 -5.79 -15.31 24.39
N ILE A 548 -7.02 -15.33 23.88
CA ILE A 548 -8.19 -14.72 24.48
C ILE A 548 -9.34 -15.73 24.59
N ASP A 549 -9.98 -15.76 25.75
CA ASP A 549 -11.23 -16.45 26.01
C ASP A 549 -12.29 -15.42 26.40
N ALA A 550 -13.28 -15.20 25.55
CA ALA A 550 -14.36 -14.24 25.76
C ALA A 550 -15.66 -14.96 26.10
N GLU A 551 -16.17 -14.78 27.31
CA GLU A 551 -17.52 -15.22 27.68
C GLU A 551 -18.54 -14.37 26.95
N CYS A 552 -19.49 -15.04 26.30
CA CYS A 552 -20.46 -14.43 25.41
C CYS A 552 -21.87 -14.95 25.75
N SER A 553 -22.83 -14.03 25.81
CA SER A 553 -24.24 -14.39 26.04
C SER A 553 -25.17 -13.34 25.45
N GLY A 554 -26.17 -13.79 24.69
CA GLY A 554 -27.18 -12.93 24.07
C GLY A 554 -26.58 -11.93 23.08
N GLY A 555 -25.56 -12.36 22.32
CA GLY A 555 -24.87 -11.51 21.33
C GLY A 555 -23.99 -10.42 21.94
N LYS A 556 -23.61 -10.54 23.23
CA LYS A 556 -22.70 -9.62 23.91
C LYS A 556 -21.51 -10.34 24.51
N CYS A 557 -20.35 -9.67 24.51
CA CYS A 557 -19.18 -10.12 25.24
C CYS A 557 -19.30 -9.67 26.70
N THR A 558 -19.51 -10.61 27.61
CA THR A 558 -19.78 -10.32 29.04
C THR A 558 -18.52 -10.28 29.88
N SER A 559 -17.49 -11.05 29.49
CA SER A 559 -16.18 -11.07 30.12
C SER A 559 -15.10 -11.45 29.12
N VAL A 560 -13.93 -10.83 29.23
CA VAL A 560 -12.74 -11.21 28.46
C VAL A 560 -11.66 -11.69 29.42
N ARG A 561 -11.10 -12.84 29.09
CA ARG A 561 -9.90 -13.43 29.68
C ARG A 561 -8.81 -13.50 28.63
N PHE A 562 -7.57 -13.26 29.02
CA PHE A 562 -6.45 -13.47 28.11
C PHE A 562 -5.18 -13.97 28.82
N HIS A 563 -4.35 -14.65 28.04
CA HIS A 563 -3.01 -15.11 28.40
C HIS A 563 -1.98 -14.09 27.93
N ASN A 564 -1.41 -13.37 28.89
CA ASN A 564 -0.44 -12.32 28.60
C ASN A 564 0.98 -12.87 28.36
N VAL A 565 1.86 -12.01 27.83
CA VAL A 565 3.30 -12.25 27.69
C VAL A 565 3.97 -12.48 29.06
N PRO A 566 5.10 -13.21 29.12
CA PRO A 566 5.85 -13.41 30.37
C PRO A 566 6.26 -12.08 31.01
N ALA A 567 6.17 -12.00 32.33
CA ALA A 567 6.60 -10.85 33.11
C ALA A 567 7.94 -11.14 33.82
N PHE A 568 8.82 -10.15 33.91
CA PHE A 568 10.11 -10.28 34.61
C PHE A 568 10.56 -8.92 35.18
N VAL A 569 11.56 -8.94 36.05
CA VAL A 569 12.10 -7.73 36.70
C VAL A 569 13.42 -7.33 36.05
N PHE A 570 13.61 -6.03 35.85
CA PHE A 570 14.90 -5.45 35.47
C PHE A 570 15.72 -5.12 36.71
N ASP A 571 15.15 -4.31 37.62
CA ASP A 571 15.85 -3.78 38.79
C ASP A 571 14.88 -3.70 40.00
N LEU A 572 15.39 -3.98 41.20
CA LEU A 572 14.66 -3.83 42.47
C LEU A 572 15.34 -2.78 43.34
N ASP A 573 14.55 -1.97 44.05
CA ASP A 573 15.03 -0.97 45.01
C ASP A 573 16.10 -0.01 44.47
N LEU A 574 16.05 0.27 43.17
CA LEU A 574 16.96 1.14 42.44
C LEU A 574 16.85 2.58 42.97
N ASP A 575 17.98 3.13 43.39
CA ASP A 575 18.08 4.52 43.84
C ASP A 575 18.12 5.47 42.63
N VAL A 576 17.08 6.31 42.49
CA VAL A 576 16.93 7.26 41.39
C VAL A 576 16.93 8.67 41.94
N SER A 577 17.82 9.53 41.43
CA SER A 577 17.88 10.93 41.82
C SER A 577 16.81 11.73 41.07
N VAL A 578 15.83 12.27 41.79
CA VAL A 578 14.72 13.04 41.21
C VAL A 578 14.85 14.51 41.60
N LEU A 579 14.99 15.38 40.60
CA LEU A 579 15.15 16.82 40.81
C LEU A 579 13.97 17.38 41.63
N GLY A 580 14.26 17.93 42.81
CA GLY A 580 13.26 18.50 43.73
C GLY A 580 12.68 17.51 44.75
N SER A 581 12.87 16.20 44.58
CA SER A 581 12.33 15.15 45.46
C SER A 581 13.39 14.29 46.14
N GLY A 582 14.66 14.44 45.78
CA GLY A 582 15.77 13.67 46.34
C GLY A 582 15.89 12.27 45.74
N THR A 583 16.58 11.37 46.43
CA THR A 583 16.74 9.98 46.00
C THR A 583 15.51 9.16 46.37
N ILE A 584 14.88 8.53 45.38
CA ILE A 584 13.68 7.69 45.53
C ILE A 584 14.02 6.26 45.11
N LYS A 585 13.55 5.27 45.87
CA LYS A 585 13.66 3.85 45.52
C LYS A 585 12.53 3.39 44.62
N VAL A 586 12.89 2.87 43.45
CA VAL A 586 11.94 2.36 42.46
C VAL A 586 12.28 0.93 42.06
N ASP A 587 11.28 0.18 41.60
CA ASP A 587 11.53 -1.07 40.88
C ASP A 587 11.22 -0.86 39.41
N ILE A 588 11.92 -1.60 38.54
CA ILE A 588 11.68 -1.58 37.10
C ILE A 588 11.37 -3.00 36.65
N ALA A 589 10.25 -3.19 35.95
CA ALA A 589 9.82 -4.52 35.54
C ALA A 589 8.96 -4.51 34.28
N TRP A 590 8.95 -5.65 33.61
CA TRP A 590 8.22 -5.94 32.38
C TRP A 590 6.98 -6.77 32.62
N GLY A 591 5.92 -6.49 31.87
CA GLY A 591 4.87 -7.48 31.59
C GLY A 591 3.90 -6.99 30.51
N GLY A 592 4.50 -6.55 29.40
CA GLY A 592 3.84 -5.94 28.24
C GLY A 592 4.14 -4.47 28.03
N MET A 593 4.51 -3.78 29.12
CA MET A 593 5.19 -2.48 29.12
C MET A 593 6.33 -2.53 30.13
N ILE A 594 7.31 -1.62 30.02
CA ILE A 594 8.35 -1.43 31.04
C ILE A 594 7.82 -0.41 32.05
N TYR A 595 7.55 -0.89 33.26
CA TYR A 595 6.99 -0.13 34.38
C TYR A 595 8.09 0.36 35.31
N VAL A 596 7.92 1.56 35.85
CA VAL A 596 8.54 1.98 37.11
C VAL A 596 7.49 1.83 38.21
N LEU A 597 7.82 1.11 39.27
CA LEU A 597 6.96 0.96 40.43
C LEU A 597 7.49 1.77 41.61
N VAL A 598 6.61 2.54 42.23
CA VAL A 598 6.94 3.43 43.36
C VAL A 598 5.93 3.22 44.49
N ASP A 599 6.43 3.18 45.72
CA ASP A 599 5.58 3.26 46.92
C ASP A 599 5.11 4.70 47.07
N ALA A 600 3.80 4.96 47.01
CA ALA A 600 3.26 6.31 47.12
C ALA A 600 3.69 7.00 48.43
N SER A 601 3.82 6.23 49.51
CA SER A 601 4.23 6.76 50.82
C SER A 601 5.69 7.22 50.85
N SER A 602 6.57 6.64 50.01
CA SER A 602 7.99 7.04 49.92
C SER A 602 8.18 8.43 49.32
N VAL A 603 7.16 8.94 48.63
CA VAL A 603 7.13 10.30 48.07
C VAL A 603 6.13 11.22 48.78
N GLY A 604 5.65 10.80 49.96
CA GLY A 604 4.72 11.58 50.79
C GLY A 604 3.34 11.75 50.16
N LEU A 605 2.88 10.78 49.37
CA LEU A 605 1.57 10.77 48.72
C LEU A 605 0.75 9.55 49.15
N GLU A 606 -0.57 9.69 49.07
CA GLU A 606 -1.55 8.60 49.21
C GLU A 606 -2.41 8.54 47.94
N ILE A 607 -2.85 7.34 47.54
CA ILE A 607 -3.64 7.09 46.33
C ILE A 607 -5.11 7.45 46.58
N LYS A 608 -5.35 8.74 46.77
CA LYS A 608 -6.67 9.35 46.94
C LYS A 608 -6.96 10.34 45.82
N SER A 609 -8.24 10.51 45.49
CA SER A 609 -8.67 11.40 44.41
C SER A 609 -8.19 12.85 44.61
N GLU A 610 -8.10 13.32 45.85
CA GLU A 610 -7.59 14.65 46.23
C GLU A 610 -6.10 14.87 45.87
N ASN A 611 -5.31 13.80 45.79
CA ASN A 611 -3.89 13.86 45.44
C ASN A 611 -3.65 13.69 43.93
N GLY A 612 -4.69 13.60 43.10
CA GLY A 612 -4.58 13.18 41.70
C GLY A 612 -3.57 13.99 40.89
N ALA A 613 -3.65 15.32 40.93
CA ALA A 613 -2.72 16.20 40.22
C ALA A 613 -1.27 16.07 40.72
N ARG A 614 -1.07 15.82 42.02
CA ARG A 614 0.25 15.63 42.62
C ARG A 614 0.86 14.28 42.23
N LEU A 615 0.06 13.22 42.24
CA LEU A 615 0.46 11.89 41.78
C LEU A 615 0.92 11.93 40.32
N VAL A 616 0.17 12.62 39.45
CA VAL A 616 0.60 12.83 38.07
C VAL A 616 1.93 13.58 38.00
N HIS A 617 2.02 14.74 38.65
CA HIS A 617 3.20 15.59 38.57
C HIS A 617 4.47 14.87 39.05
N VAL A 618 4.40 14.25 40.22
CA VAL A 618 5.52 13.50 40.83
C VAL A 618 5.82 12.24 40.02
N GLY A 619 4.81 11.52 39.52
CA GLY A 619 5.01 10.35 38.67
C GLY A 619 5.71 10.68 37.35
N GLU A 620 5.35 11.78 36.69
CA GLU A 620 6.05 12.22 35.46
C GLU A 620 7.51 12.60 35.74
N GLN A 621 7.78 13.25 36.87
CA GLN A 621 9.14 13.59 37.28
C GLN A 621 9.99 12.35 37.55
N ILE A 622 9.45 11.38 38.31
CA ILE A 622 10.16 10.13 38.60
C ILE A 622 10.39 9.35 37.31
N LYS A 623 9.37 9.20 36.47
CA LYS A 623 9.50 8.46 35.21
C LYS A 623 10.58 9.07 34.32
N ARG A 624 10.61 10.40 34.16
CA ARG A 624 11.65 11.09 33.41
C ARG A 624 13.04 10.86 34.02
N ALA A 625 13.15 10.99 35.34
CA ALA A 625 14.41 10.75 36.04
C ALA A 625 14.92 9.32 35.84
N VAL A 626 14.02 8.32 35.82
CA VAL A 626 14.38 6.93 35.51
C VAL A 626 14.83 6.80 34.05
N GLN A 627 14.08 7.36 33.09
CA GLN A 627 14.47 7.33 31.68
C GLN A 627 15.84 7.98 31.41
N GLU A 628 16.22 8.98 32.19
CA GLU A 628 17.53 9.65 32.09
C GLU A 628 18.66 8.85 32.75
N GLN A 629 18.35 8.02 33.76
CA GLN A 629 19.35 7.30 34.57
C GLN A 629 19.45 5.81 34.26
N THR A 630 18.49 5.23 33.54
CA THR A 630 18.44 3.81 33.21
C THR A 630 18.21 3.57 31.73
N ASN A 631 18.59 2.39 31.27
CA ASN A 631 18.39 1.94 29.90
C ASN A 631 17.88 0.50 29.89
N SER A 632 16.71 0.28 30.49
CA SER A 632 16.06 -1.04 30.53
C SER A 632 15.70 -1.47 29.10
N ILE A 633 16.26 -2.59 28.64
CA ILE A 633 16.06 -3.14 27.29
C ILE A 633 15.56 -4.58 27.43
N HIS A 634 14.44 -4.91 26.78
CA HIS A 634 13.89 -6.26 26.83
C HIS A 634 14.90 -7.30 26.28
N PRO A 635 15.14 -8.43 26.99
CA PRO A 635 16.22 -9.36 26.69
C PRO A 635 16.05 -10.06 25.35
N GLU A 636 14.81 -10.32 24.93
CA GLU A 636 14.50 -11.01 23.66
C GLU A 636 14.11 -10.04 22.53
N ASN A 637 13.92 -8.74 22.82
CA ASN A 637 13.51 -7.76 21.82
C ASN A 637 14.16 -6.40 22.10
N PRO A 638 15.36 -6.13 21.54
CA PRO A 638 16.07 -4.88 21.76
C PRO A 638 15.32 -3.61 21.30
N GLY A 639 14.28 -3.75 20.47
CA GLY A 639 13.39 -2.65 20.08
C GLY A 639 12.52 -2.13 21.22
N ILE A 640 12.24 -2.97 22.22
CA ILE A 640 11.49 -2.62 23.43
C ILE A 640 12.48 -2.12 24.48
N ARG A 641 12.53 -0.80 24.67
CA ARG A 641 13.47 -0.16 25.58
C ARG A 641 12.89 1.08 26.24
N GLY A 642 13.45 1.40 27.41
CA GLY A 642 13.06 2.56 28.21
C GLY A 642 11.73 2.35 28.92
N VAL A 643 11.62 2.93 30.11
CA VAL A 643 10.37 2.90 30.87
C VAL A 643 9.33 3.74 30.15
N THR A 644 8.12 3.20 29.96
CA THR A 644 7.03 3.91 29.28
C THR A 644 5.97 4.41 30.26
N ILE A 645 5.87 3.80 31.45
CA ILE A 645 4.77 4.01 32.37
C ILE A 645 5.21 3.90 33.84
N LEU A 646 4.54 4.65 34.72
CA LEU A 646 4.80 4.61 36.16
C LEU A 646 3.56 4.16 36.92
N GLU A 647 3.75 3.27 37.88
CA GLU A 647 2.73 2.80 38.80
C GLU A 647 3.08 3.22 40.23
N PHE A 648 2.12 3.87 40.89
CA PHE A 648 2.14 4.06 42.34
C PHE A 648 1.41 2.91 43.01
N THR A 649 1.97 2.44 44.12
CA THR A 649 1.39 1.40 44.97
C THR A 649 1.34 1.88 46.42
N GLU A 650 0.31 1.47 47.16
CA GLU A 650 0.25 1.58 48.62
C GLU A 650 0.68 0.25 49.28
N PRO A 651 1.06 0.28 50.58
CA PRO A 651 1.40 -0.93 51.31
C PRO A 651 0.33 -2.02 51.19
N MET A 652 0.78 -3.22 50.87
CA MET A 652 -0.09 -4.39 50.75
C MET A 652 -0.67 -4.79 52.12
N THR A 653 -1.99 -4.99 52.18
CA THR A 653 -2.71 -5.56 53.32
C THR A 653 -2.91 -7.06 53.13
N VAL A 654 -2.71 -7.85 54.19
CA VAL A 654 -2.96 -9.30 54.19
C VAL A 654 -4.18 -9.59 55.08
N ASP A 655 -5.20 -10.20 54.49
CA ASP A 655 -6.41 -10.67 55.16
C ASP A 655 -6.58 -12.19 54.91
N GLY A 656 -6.18 -13.01 55.88
CA GLY A 656 -6.11 -14.46 55.72
C GLY A 656 -5.11 -14.90 54.65
N GLN A 657 -5.57 -15.68 53.65
CA GLN A 657 -4.77 -16.05 52.47
C GLN A 657 -4.82 -15.01 51.34
N SER A 658 -5.63 -13.96 51.50
CA SER A 658 -5.80 -12.91 50.50
C SER A 658 -4.84 -11.75 50.79
N LYS A 659 -4.06 -11.34 49.78
CA LYS A 659 -3.26 -10.10 49.84
C LYS A 659 -3.84 -9.06 48.87
N ALA A 660 -3.99 -7.82 49.31
CA ALA A 660 -4.55 -6.72 48.51
C ALA A 660 -3.63 -5.50 48.59
N ALA A 661 -3.54 -4.73 47.51
CA ALA A 661 -2.83 -3.46 47.47
C ALA A 661 -3.63 -2.46 46.64
N VAL A 662 -3.53 -1.17 47.00
CA VAL A 662 -4.09 -0.08 46.19
C VAL A 662 -3.01 0.39 45.23
N ASN A 663 -3.37 0.62 43.97
CA ASN A 663 -2.45 1.16 42.98
C ASN A 663 -3.15 2.20 42.08
N THR A 664 -2.33 3.00 41.40
CA THR A 664 -2.76 3.86 40.29
C THR A 664 -1.61 4.03 39.32
N VAL A 665 -1.93 4.19 38.04
CA VAL A 665 -0.93 4.31 36.98
C VAL A 665 -0.94 5.73 36.42
N VAL A 666 0.26 6.30 36.23
CA VAL A 666 0.48 7.61 35.61
C VAL A 666 0.81 7.39 34.12
N VAL A 667 -0.05 7.93 33.27
CA VAL A 667 -0.01 7.83 31.81
C VAL A 667 0.29 9.20 31.22
N SER A 668 1.29 9.31 30.34
CA SER A 668 1.70 10.59 29.77
C SER A 668 0.92 10.96 28.52
N PRO A 669 0.44 12.20 28.35
CA PRO A 669 0.74 13.36 29.19
C PRO A 669 -0.29 13.54 30.31
N GLY A 670 0.11 13.26 31.55
CA GLY A 670 -0.52 13.87 32.70
C GLY A 670 -1.83 13.24 33.21
N ARG A 671 -2.08 11.94 33.01
CA ARG A 671 -3.35 11.28 33.41
C ARG A 671 -3.14 10.20 34.46
N LEU A 672 -4.16 10.02 35.31
CA LEU A 672 -4.28 8.84 36.16
C LEU A 672 -5.26 7.87 35.53
N HIS A 673 -4.86 6.61 35.45
CA HIS A 673 -5.70 5.53 35.01
C HIS A 673 -5.98 4.59 36.18
N ARG A 674 -7.27 4.35 36.46
CA ARG A 674 -7.75 3.38 37.47
C ARG A 674 -8.29 2.09 36.86
N VAL A 675 -8.09 1.86 35.56
CA VAL A 675 -8.76 0.74 34.88
C VAL A 675 -8.20 -0.60 35.33
N SER A 676 -9.16 -1.52 35.41
CA SER A 676 -9.22 -2.76 36.14
C SER A 676 -8.50 -3.94 35.48
N SER A 677 -7.19 -3.89 35.26
CA SER A 677 -6.38 -5.12 35.27
C SER A 677 -6.04 -5.46 36.73
N LYS A 678 -7.08 -5.70 37.54
CA LYS A 678 -7.06 -5.90 39.01
C LYS A 678 -6.15 -7.04 39.53
N TRP A 679 -5.42 -7.71 38.66
CA TRP A 679 -4.50 -8.80 39.00
C TRP A 679 -3.05 -8.61 38.53
N TYR A 680 -2.80 -7.80 37.49
CA TYR A 680 -1.45 -7.56 36.98
C TYR A 680 -0.64 -6.67 37.94
N TYR A 681 -1.25 -5.56 38.35
CA TYR A 681 -0.67 -4.55 39.25
C TYR A 681 -0.44 -5.07 40.67
N THR A 682 -1.40 -5.84 41.20
CA THR A 682 -1.35 -6.44 42.56
C THR A 682 -0.25 -7.49 42.72
N GLN A 683 0.17 -8.16 41.64
CA GLN A 683 1.25 -9.15 41.71
C GLN A 683 2.61 -8.47 41.75
N MET A 684 2.85 -7.43 40.95
CA MET A 684 4.11 -6.65 41.04
C MET A 684 4.27 -6.02 42.43
N THR A 685 3.18 -5.59 43.08
CA THR A 685 3.21 -5.14 44.50
C THR A 685 3.45 -6.28 45.50
N ARG A 686 2.94 -7.49 45.25
CA ARG A 686 3.18 -8.70 46.08
C ARG A 686 4.63 -9.18 45.98
N PHE A 687 5.28 -8.95 44.85
CA PHE A 687 6.61 -9.45 44.51
C PHE A 687 7.78 -8.63 45.06
N ARG A 688 7.54 -7.39 45.50
CA ARG A 688 8.56 -6.49 46.09
C ARG A 688 9.04 -6.92 47.49
N ARG A 689 8.33 -7.83 48.20
CA ARG A 689 8.61 -8.12 49.62
C ARG A 689 8.71 -9.60 50.01
N ALA A 690 8.56 -10.55 49.08
CA ALA A 690 8.88 -11.95 49.35
C ALA A 690 10.30 -12.20 48.82
N SER A 691 11.28 -12.32 49.71
CA SER A 691 12.68 -12.67 49.41
C SER A 691 12.86 -14.12 48.92
N GLU A 692 11.91 -14.61 48.13
CA GLU A 692 11.89 -15.92 47.48
C GLU A 692 11.42 -15.71 46.04
N TRP A 693 12.36 -15.76 45.10
CA TRP A 693 12.04 -15.89 43.67
C TRP A 693 12.70 -17.16 43.16
N GLU A 694 11.94 -18.25 43.13
CA GLU A 694 12.20 -19.34 42.18
C GLU A 694 11.69 -18.90 40.80
N THR A 695 12.53 -19.05 39.78
CA THR A 695 12.19 -18.86 38.37
C THR A 695 11.01 -19.75 37.97
N PHE A 696 9.79 -19.20 37.99
CA PHE A 696 8.60 -19.87 37.46
C PHE A 696 8.17 -19.23 36.14
N GLY A 697 8.36 -19.96 35.05
CA GLY A 697 7.68 -19.73 33.77
C GLY A 697 6.18 -20.02 33.89
N SER A 698 5.42 -19.07 34.44
CA SER A 698 3.97 -19.24 34.65
C SER A 698 3.16 -18.13 33.97
N TYR A 699 2.22 -18.59 33.14
CA TYR A 699 1.27 -17.80 32.36
C TYR A 699 0.29 -17.05 33.27
N VAL A 700 -0.05 -15.80 32.91
CA VAL A 700 -1.02 -14.98 33.66
C VAL A 700 -2.38 -15.03 32.97
N GLU A 701 -3.41 -15.46 33.71
CA GLU A 701 -4.76 -15.73 33.22
C GLU A 701 -5.72 -14.65 33.78
N GLN A 702 -6.05 -13.61 33.00
CA GLN A 702 -6.97 -12.54 33.46
C GLN A 702 -8.45 -12.93 33.28
N ARG A 703 -9.41 -12.40 34.06
CA ARG A 703 -10.86 -12.58 33.83
C ARG A 703 -11.59 -11.34 34.37
N ILE A 704 -12.35 -10.63 33.54
CA ILE A 704 -13.06 -9.40 33.96
C ILE A 704 -14.51 -9.47 33.50
N VAL A 705 -15.44 -9.58 34.46
CA VAL A 705 -16.87 -9.33 34.27
C VAL A 705 -17.10 -7.83 34.20
N GLN A 706 -17.90 -7.34 33.24
CA GLN A 706 -18.18 -5.91 32.99
C GLN A 706 -18.11 -5.01 34.25
N PRO A 707 -17.45 -3.82 34.19
CA PRO A 707 -17.43 -2.92 35.32
C PRO A 707 -18.84 -2.37 35.57
N TYR A 708 -19.39 -2.62 36.76
CA TYR A 708 -20.43 -1.77 37.32
C TYR A 708 -19.89 -0.34 37.41
N TYR A 709 -20.47 0.56 36.61
CA TYR A 709 -20.16 1.99 36.63
C TYR A 709 -20.49 2.58 38.01
N LEU A 710 -19.45 2.94 38.77
CA LEU A 710 -19.59 3.79 39.95
C LEU A 710 -18.89 5.12 39.68
N ASN A 711 -19.71 6.09 39.24
CA ASN A 711 -19.54 7.53 39.42
C ASN A 711 -18.14 8.12 39.23
N THR A 712 -17.66 8.12 37.98
CA THR A 712 -16.80 9.20 37.45
C THR A 712 -17.28 9.51 36.04
N ARG A 713 -17.87 10.69 35.85
CA ARG A 713 -18.24 11.22 34.53
C ARG A 713 -16.97 11.31 33.69
N TYR A 714 -16.73 10.42 32.72
CA TYR A 714 -15.99 10.66 31.46
C TYR A 714 -15.94 9.36 30.63
N TRP A 715 -16.29 9.48 29.34
CA TRP A 715 -16.31 8.47 28.25
C TRP A 715 -17.33 7.33 28.35
N SER A 716 -18.52 7.58 27.76
CA SER A 716 -19.50 6.54 27.43
C SER A 716 -18.95 5.56 26.38
N SER A 717 -19.34 4.28 26.47
CA SER A 717 -19.05 3.24 25.47
C SER A 717 -19.30 3.65 24.01
N HIS A 718 -20.22 4.58 23.78
CA HIS A 718 -20.55 5.12 22.46
C HIS A 718 -19.43 5.97 21.83
N HIS A 719 -18.58 6.64 22.63
CA HIS A 719 -17.48 7.44 22.10
C HIS A 719 -16.25 6.59 21.72
N MET A 720 -16.00 5.48 22.43
CA MET A 720 -14.93 4.55 22.05
C MET A 720 -15.30 3.74 20.79
N HIS A 721 -16.60 3.40 20.64
CA HIS A 721 -17.16 2.78 19.44
C HIS A 721 -17.00 3.69 18.21
N GLY A 722 -17.32 4.99 18.33
CA GLY A 722 -17.17 5.94 17.23
C GLY A 722 -15.72 6.14 16.77
N TYR A 723 -14.78 6.20 17.72
CA TYR A 723 -13.38 6.51 17.41
C TYR A 723 -12.58 5.32 16.88
N MET A 724 -12.88 4.09 17.33
CA MET A 724 -12.30 2.88 16.72
C MET A 724 -12.91 2.57 15.34
N MET A 725 -14.18 2.93 15.10
CA MET A 725 -14.77 2.85 13.76
C MET A 725 -14.05 3.78 12.77
N GLU A 726 -13.73 5.02 13.15
CA GLU A 726 -12.96 5.97 12.31
C GLU A 726 -11.51 5.54 12.01
N THR A 727 -10.95 4.60 12.78
CA THR A 727 -9.57 4.10 12.60
C THR A 727 -9.48 2.69 12.02
N MET A 728 -10.59 1.95 11.98
CA MET A 728 -10.69 0.63 11.33
C MET A 728 -11.33 0.69 9.93
N THR A 729 -12.02 1.77 9.58
CA THR A 729 -12.33 2.16 8.18
C THR A 729 -11.12 2.84 7.55
#